data_AF-A0A2E1Q1B4-F1
#
_entry.id   AF-A0A2E1Q1B4-F1
#
_cell.length_a   1.000
_cell.length_b   1.000
_cell.length_c   1.000
_cell.angle_alpha   90.00
_cell.angle_beta   90.00
_cell.angle_gamma   90.00
#
_symmetry.space_group_name_H-M   'P 1'
#
loop_
_entity.id
_entity.type
_entity.pdbx_description
1 polymer ?
#
loop_
_entity_poly.entity_id
_entity_poly.type
_entity_poly.pdbx_seq_one_letter_code
_entity_poly.pdbx_strand_id
1 'polypeptide(L)'
;MVDLMESKNEMSLIAAIAVLFGVSILLWFFSLNAGLGESFKVIGGYLKVKGGVFGFVLLKVAAIYLISIFWILGAIGFNEFGQKISHFSENKRKKKSVLYFLAVSCGFLVGWYLSHYYSLYSWLEPFPSIIPKAHLEILKNIVSIYQGLFMSLIVIFGYWFFEKMNFIRFGNIDEVPTDRNKLIIGTKIEDNTESWIALGPKSLATGIMTTASTGSGKSSACLLPWTKQILTNFDPKPSLIVIDPKDSFARDVLKLTKKLKLEDRVIHFTNDMRFRTNVIYEKNVLKESGYSRVASKIQAANENFIGKSSGDMKFWSTKGYSLIKNMVIFCGGKFGDYFTLSDFYETLIQSIDRDFGLEIEEFLATKDYDWEEKENLRLARMYFDYEYSKLDAKLKDSIVQSATTFLSLLRDARIEKIFCPAKEEVNFWGFDEIVDQGKIFIFGIDVPGLSSPMALLMKIMYQRSVMSRINQPERLKSGRLSFGIYDEYQSIVSVGGGQIEGDDDYAAKRREALGVTIVATQSLSSLAQAIGNDTALDTLVQNFRNQIIGHSKDKRTVEYCKYFAGEVEKVVESKSYSESGSKPLKNIFNGLLTTSKPTVSQSLNQNVQKVPRITGETLSNLKSNEAVGFFFNGVDSFFVEKIGLKPLYLKTMKITHKKVLELTRKAAAVCLILFFVPKSFGFPTVCSAVKSPSFTSCMQHTTSGCMCGTPPRPCASHSYYFPQSFIEVTTAPQKSFFMGMPGAALQLGSAIESVTGFGGEEMGSYFFQARVIQVPLSAVAYQGMACGGNQMEKMCFDAISEHIESWRTGVADLKQPLFLAWKAAIPACFKKGMVSAAATGDVPAAFGPGSPGCGFPLKGLNMFPPTTADICGGWGVLLPRTGFVESSSTMGAALLAAKRIKSIASEVYKTMPSSPDEKWSLVYPNSSSCFREGKSLGEIEVIKQGNERGRLLGKDHQTFLFAIWKRVSCCKDVQSVATTEASKVALVSMCQGAE
;
A
#
# COMPACT_ATOMS: atom_id res chain seq x y z
N MET A 1 -12.31 -15.97 14.06
CA MET A 1 -12.13 -16.88 15.22
C MET A 1 -12.28 -18.34 14.80
N VAL A 2 -13.27 -18.67 13.96
CA VAL A 2 -13.49 -20.03 13.41
C VAL A 2 -12.29 -20.56 12.60
N ASP A 3 -11.75 -19.78 11.65
CA ASP A 3 -10.56 -20.20 10.85
C ASP A 3 -9.26 -20.38 11.67
N LEU A 4 -9.14 -19.69 12.81
CA LEU A 4 -7.98 -19.77 13.70
C LEU A 4 -8.05 -21.01 14.61
N MET A 5 -9.26 -21.52 14.85
CA MET A 5 -9.51 -22.80 15.49
C MET A 5 -9.29 -23.97 14.52
N GLU A 6 -9.68 -23.85 13.25
CA GLU A 6 -9.43 -24.88 12.23
C GLU A 6 -7.95 -25.10 11.96
N SER A 7 -7.14 -24.05 11.78
CA SER A 7 -5.69 -24.22 11.51
C SER A 7 -4.90 -24.76 12.72
N LYS A 8 -5.33 -24.46 13.95
CA LYS A 8 -4.74 -25.04 15.18
C LYS A 8 -5.09 -26.52 15.32
N ASN A 9 -6.31 -26.93 14.95
CA ASN A 9 -6.73 -28.32 14.95
C ASN A 9 -6.06 -29.13 13.83
N GLU A 10 -5.83 -28.55 12.64
CA GLU A 10 -5.06 -29.23 11.59
C GLU A 10 -3.58 -29.43 11.99
N MET A 11 -2.94 -28.44 12.60
CA MET A 11 -1.55 -28.54 13.08
C MET A 11 -1.39 -29.55 14.23
N SER A 12 -2.36 -29.62 15.16
CA SER A 12 -2.36 -30.62 16.24
C SER A 12 -2.63 -32.02 15.71
N LEU A 13 -3.47 -32.17 14.67
CA LEU A 13 -3.70 -33.44 13.98
C LEU A 13 -2.43 -33.90 13.23
N ILE A 14 -1.74 -33.00 12.53
CA ILE A 14 -0.47 -33.30 11.84
C ILE A 14 0.61 -33.71 12.85
N ALA A 15 0.71 -33.00 13.98
CA ALA A 15 1.64 -33.37 15.05
C ALA A 15 1.29 -34.71 15.69
N ALA A 16 0.00 -34.99 15.93
CA ALA A 16 -0.45 -36.26 16.48
C ALA A 16 -0.18 -37.44 15.54
N ILE A 17 -0.42 -37.28 14.24
CA ILE A 17 -0.13 -38.30 13.22
C ILE A 17 1.39 -38.51 13.07
N ALA A 18 2.19 -37.44 13.08
CA ALA A 18 3.66 -37.55 13.04
C ALA A 18 4.24 -38.24 14.28
N VAL A 19 3.67 -37.97 15.47
CA VAL A 19 4.05 -38.63 16.73
C VAL A 19 3.63 -40.10 16.71
N LEU A 20 2.41 -40.43 16.27
CA LEU A 20 1.96 -41.82 16.14
C LEU A 20 2.80 -42.61 15.13
N PHE A 21 3.19 -41.99 14.01
CA PHE A 21 4.08 -42.58 13.02
C PHE A 21 5.50 -42.77 13.56
N GLY A 22 6.03 -41.79 14.29
CA GLY A 22 7.32 -41.89 14.98
C GLY A 22 7.34 -42.96 16.07
N VAL A 23 6.26 -43.10 16.84
CA VAL A 23 6.07 -44.18 17.82
C VAL A 23 5.98 -45.54 17.15
N SER A 24 5.33 -45.63 15.98
CA SER A 24 5.26 -46.86 15.19
C SER A 24 6.63 -47.28 14.64
N ILE A 25 7.45 -46.32 14.20
CA ILE A 25 8.85 -46.53 13.78
C ILE A 25 9.71 -46.95 14.97
N LEU A 26 9.56 -46.31 16.14
CA LEU A 26 10.27 -46.67 17.36
C LEU A 26 9.91 -48.09 17.83
N LEU A 27 8.63 -48.45 17.83
CA LEU A 27 8.17 -49.80 18.18
C LEU A 27 8.71 -50.86 17.21
N TRP A 28 8.79 -50.53 15.91
CA TRP A 28 9.42 -51.37 14.89
C TRP A 28 10.95 -51.46 15.07
N PHE A 29 11.62 -50.38 15.48
CA PHE A 29 13.06 -50.36 15.73
C PHE A 29 13.43 -51.11 17.03
N PHE A 30 12.59 -51.04 18.05
CA PHE A 30 12.76 -51.78 19.31
C PHE A 30 12.45 -53.27 19.15
N SER A 31 11.53 -53.66 18.26
CA SER A 31 11.30 -55.08 17.94
C SER A 31 12.48 -55.71 17.19
N LEU A 32 13.34 -54.90 16.55
CA LEU A 32 14.58 -55.33 15.89
C LEU A 32 15.79 -55.44 16.82
N ASN A 33 15.79 -54.75 17.98
CA ASN A 33 16.99 -54.59 18.84
C ASN A 33 16.91 -55.23 20.24
N ALA A 34 15.80 -55.87 20.62
CA ALA A 34 15.75 -56.59 21.89
C ALA A 34 16.59 -57.88 21.81
N GLY A 35 17.59 -58.02 22.68
CA GLY A 35 18.42 -59.22 22.80
C GLY A 35 17.58 -60.45 23.19
N LEU A 36 17.17 -61.23 22.19
CA LEU A 36 16.22 -62.35 22.29
C LEU A 36 16.87 -63.70 22.64
N GLY A 37 17.97 -63.69 23.41
CA GLY A 37 18.71 -64.91 23.76
C GLY A 37 18.11 -65.70 24.91
N GLU A 38 17.73 -65.03 26.01
CA GLU A 38 17.33 -65.73 27.25
C GLU A 38 15.81 -65.83 27.44
N SER A 39 15.03 -64.90 26.89
CA SER A 39 13.56 -64.91 27.02
C SER A 39 12.88 -66.06 26.23
N PHE A 40 13.57 -66.66 25.25
CA PHE A 40 12.99 -67.68 24.38
C PHE A 40 13.05 -69.12 24.92
N LYS A 41 13.93 -69.43 25.88
CA LYS A 41 13.86 -70.73 26.59
C LYS A 41 12.58 -70.84 27.42
N VAL A 42 12.07 -69.71 27.90
CA VAL A 42 10.79 -69.62 28.62
C VAL A 42 9.60 -69.71 27.66
N ILE A 43 9.68 -69.07 26.49
CA ILE A 43 8.61 -69.08 25.48
C ILE A 43 8.48 -70.45 24.76
N GLY A 44 9.59 -71.17 24.55
CA GLY A 44 9.56 -72.52 23.97
C GLY A 44 8.87 -73.57 24.87
N GLY A 45 8.96 -73.39 26.20
CA GLY A 45 8.16 -74.16 27.16
C GLY A 45 6.68 -73.73 27.19
N TYR A 46 6.42 -72.43 27.01
CA TYR A 46 5.07 -71.85 27.02
C TYR A 46 4.25 -72.17 25.75
N LEU A 47 4.90 -72.32 24.58
CA LEU A 47 4.25 -72.64 23.30
C LEU A 47 3.82 -74.12 23.17
N LYS A 48 4.24 -75.00 24.10
CA LYS A 48 3.70 -76.36 24.21
C LYS A 48 2.30 -76.40 24.85
N VAL A 49 1.82 -75.26 25.38
CA VAL A 49 0.53 -75.13 26.06
C VAL A 49 -0.28 -73.96 25.47
N LYS A 50 -1.35 -74.32 24.75
CA LYS A 50 -2.43 -73.47 24.20
C LYS A 50 -2.09 -72.59 22.97
N GLY A 51 -2.48 -73.10 21.80
CA GLY A 51 -2.64 -72.35 20.54
C GLY A 51 -3.64 -71.17 20.58
N GLY A 52 -4.31 -70.93 21.70
CA GLY A 52 -5.21 -69.79 21.89
C GLY A 52 -4.51 -68.44 22.03
N VAL A 53 -3.26 -68.39 22.49
CA VAL A 53 -2.52 -67.13 22.68
C VAL A 53 -2.03 -66.57 21.34
N PHE A 54 -1.68 -67.43 20.39
CA PHE A 54 -1.26 -67.03 19.04
C PHE A 54 -2.40 -66.37 18.26
N GLY A 55 -3.61 -66.94 18.35
CA GLY A 55 -4.82 -66.32 17.81
C GLY A 55 -5.15 -64.98 18.46
N PHE A 56 -4.93 -64.84 19.78
CA PHE A 56 -5.22 -63.61 20.53
C PHE A 56 -4.27 -62.45 20.18
N VAL A 57 -3.00 -62.74 19.93
CA VAL A 57 -2.03 -61.74 19.44
C VAL A 57 -2.36 -61.32 18.01
N LEU A 58 -2.68 -62.27 17.11
CA LEU A 58 -3.16 -61.98 15.76
C LEU A 58 -4.41 -61.11 15.73
N LEU A 59 -5.36 -61.35 16.65
CA LEU A 59 -6.60 -60.57 16.77
C LEU A 59 -6.34 -59.14 17.25
N LYS A 60 -5.43 -58.94 18.22
CA LYS A 60 -5.05 -57.60 18.69
C LYS A 60 -4.28 -56.81 17.64
N VAL A 61 -3.39 -57.46 16.89
CA VAL A 61 -2.64 -56.82 15.81
C VAL A 61 -3.57 -56.49 14.63
N ALA A 62 -4.49 -57.38 14.25
CA ALA A 62 -5.52 -57.12 13.25
C ALA A 62 -6.48 -55.98 13.66
N ALA A 63 -6.83 -55.89 14.94
CA ALA A 63 -7.65 -54.80 15.47
C ALA A 63 -6.93 -53.45 15.40
N ILE A 64 -5.65 -53.39 15.80
CA ILE A 64 -4.82 -52.17 15.68
C ILE A 64 -4.67 -51.75 14.22
N TYR A 65 -4.59 -52.72 13.30
CA TYR A 65 -4.50 -52.48 11.86
C TYR A 65 -5.82 -51.98 11.23
N LEU A 66 -6.97 -52.57 11.62
CA LEU A 66 -8.29 -52.09 11.19
C LEU A 66 -8.58 -50.69 11.72
N ILE A 67 -8.16 -50.39 12.95
CA ILE A 67 -8.29 -49.06 13.55
C ILE A 67 -7.41 -48.05 12.80
N SER A 68 -6.16 -48.40 12.45
CA SER A 68 -5.28 -47.50 11.70
C SER A 68 -5.75 -47.26 10.27
N ILE A 69 -6.26 -48.28 9.56
CA ILE A 69 -6.93 -48.10 8.25
C ILE A 69 -8.17 -47.22 8.38
N PHE A 70 -9.02 -47.45 9.39
CA PHE A 70 -10.24 -46.68 9.61
C PHE A 70 -9.93 -45.20 9.90
N TRP A 71 -8.89 -44.91 10.69
CA TRP A 71 -8.43 -43.55 10.97
C TRP A 71 -7.81 -42.87 9.74
N ILE A 72 -7.08 -43.62 8.89
CA ILE A 72 -6.53 -43.10 7.63
C ILE A 72 -7.63 -42.82 6.61
N LEU A 73 -8.61 -43.72 6.45
CA LEU A 73 -9.79 -43.50 5.60
C LEU A 73 -10.64 -42.32 6.10
N GLY A 74 -10.77 -42.16 7.41
CA GLY A 74 -11.39 -40.99 8.04
C GLY A 74 -10.64 -39.70 7.74
N ALA A 75 -9.30 -39.70 7.81
CA ALA A 75 -8.45 -38.55 7.54
C ALA A 75 -8.38 -38.16 6.04
N ILE A 76 -8.65 -39.11 5.13
CA ILE A 76 -8.72 -38.89 3.67
C ILE A 76 -10.12 -38.40 3.24
N GLY A 77 -11.09 -38.32 4.15
CA GLY A 77 -12.42 -37.76 3.89
C GLY A 77 -13.45 -38.75 3.33
N PHE A 78 -13.21 -40.06 3.45
CA PHE A 78 -14.18 -41.08 3.01
C PHE A 78 -15.46 -41.12 3.86
N ASN A 79 -15.46 -40.54 5.07
CA ASN A 79 -16.63 -40.50 5.95
C ASN A 79 -17.78 -39.62 5.42
N GLU A 80 -17.57 -38.78 4.40
CA GLU A 80 -18.64 -37.99 3.77
C GLU A 80 -19.45 -38.77 2.71
N PHE A 81 -19.06 -40.02 2.39
CA PHE A 81 -19.75 -40.81 1.37
C PHE A 81 -21.19 -41.22 1.78
N GLY A 82 -21.49 -41.20 3.09
CA GLY A 82 -22.79 -41.63 3.63
C GLY A 82 -23.91 -40.59 3.62
N GLN A 83 -23.63 -39.28 3.43
CA GLN A 83 -24.65 -38.24 3.64
C GLN A 83 -24.97 -37.32 2.46
N LYS A 84 -24.33 -37.44 1.29
CA LYS A 84 -24.71 -36.66 0.10
C LYS A 84 -24.60 -37.46 -1.20
N ILE A 85 -25.56 -38.35 -1.42
CA ILE A 85 -25.78 -39.01 -2.73
C ILE A 85 -26.64 -38.16 -3.68
N SER A 86 -27.27 -37.06 -3.23
CA SER A 86 -28.20 -36.28 -4.08
C SER A 86 -27.58 -35.17 -4.96
N HIS A 87 -26.26 -34.91 -4.91
CA HIS A 87 -25.63 -33.89 -5.77
C HIS A 87 -24.30 -34.34 -6.37
N PHE A 88 -24.28 -35.54 -6.95
CA PHE A 88 -23.14 -36.05 -7.73
C PHE A 88 -23.19 -35.61 -9.20
N SER A 89 -23.13 -34.30 -9.42
CA SER A 89 -22.90 -33.73 -10.74
C SER A 89 -21.93 -32.58 -10.63
N GLU A 90 -20.62 -32.86 -10.70
CA GLU A 90 -19.64 -31.96 -11.30
C GLU A 90 -18.28 -32.62 -11.54
N ASN A 91 -17.77 -32.45 -12.76
CA ASN A 91 -16.69 -33.20 -13.41
C ASN A 91 -15.29 -33.09 -12.77
N LYS A 92 -15.06 -32.17 -11.81
CA LYS A 92 -13.73 -31.94 -11.21
C LYS A 92 -13.35 -32.95 -10.12
N ARG A 93 -14.31 -33.50 -9.36
CA ARG A 93 -14.02 -34.51 -8.30
C ARG A 93 -13.65 -35.89 -8.89
N LYS A 94 -14.18 -36.26 -10.07
CA LYS A 94 -13.92 -37.54 -10.76
C LYS A 94 -12.45 -37.71 -11.18
N LYS A 95 -11.77 -36.65 -11.63
CA LYS A 95 -10.35 -36.73 -12.03
C LYS A 95 -9.41 -36.87 -10.83
N LYS A 96 -9.69 -36.18 -9.72
CA LYS A 96 -8.89 -36.30 -8.48
C LYS A 96 -9.01 -37.70 -7.89
N SER A 97 -10.21 -38.28 -7.80
CA SER A 97 -10.40 -39.61 -7.21
C SER A 97 -9.71 -40.73 -8.00
N VAL A 98 -9.71 -40.65 -9.34
CA VAL A 98 -9.01 -41.62 -10.20
C VAL A 98 -7.49 -41.49 -10.09
N LEU A 99 -6.97 -40.26 -10.01
CA LEU A 99 -5.53 -40.03 -9.83
C LEU A 99 -5.04 -40.50 -8.45
N TYR A 100 -5.84 -40.30 -7.39
CA TYR A 100 -5.54 -40.84 -6.06
C TYR A 100 -5.57 -42.37 -6.05
N PHE A 101 -6.55 -42.99 -6.73
CA PHE A 101 -6.61 -44.44 -6.85
C PHE A 101 -5.35 -44.99 -7.53
N LEU A 102 -4.93 -44.38 -8.66
CA LEU A 102 -3.71 -44.73 -9.38
C LEU A 102 -2.44 -44.56 -8.52
N ALA A 103 -2.33 -43.47 -7.76
CA ALA A 103 -1.19 -43.20 -6.88
C ALA A 103 -1.10 -44.21 -5.72
N VAL A 104 -2.24 -44.59 -5.13
CA VAL A 104 -2.31 -45.62 -4.07
C VAL A 104 -1.91 -46.98 -4.63
N SER A 105 -2.38 -47.35 -5.83
CA SER A 105 -1.97 -48.60 -6.48
C SER A 105 -0.49 -48.64 -6.86
N CYS A 106 0.08 -47.52 -7.36
CA CYS A 106 1.52 -47.41 -7.61
C CYS A 106 2.34 -47.47 -6.32
N GLY A 107 1.88 -46.82 -5.23
CA GLY A 107 2.53 -46.89 -3.93
C GLY A 107 2.55 -48.29 -3.34
N PHE A 108 1.49 -49.08 -3.58
CA PHE A 108 1.44 -50.49 -3.21
C PHE A 108 2.45 -51.34 -3.98
N LEU A 109 2.55 -51.15 -5.30
CA LEU A 109 3.51 -51.87 -6.16
C LEU A 109 4.97 -51.54 -5.79
N VAL A 110 5.27 -50.26 -5.53
CA VAL A 110 6.61 -49.81 -5.11
C VAL A 110 6.94 -50.31 -3.71
N GLY A 111 6.00 -50.25 -2.77
CA GLY A 111 6.18 -50.79 -1.42
C GLY A 111 6.42 -52.30 -1.41
N TRP A 112 5.72 -53.04 -2.27
CA TRP A 112 5.90 -54.48 -2.45
C TRP A 112 7.23 -54.84 -3.13
N TYR A 113 7.67 -54.06 -4.12
CA TYR A 113 8.99 -54.22 -4.73
C TYR A 113 10.12 -53.96 -3.72
N LEU A 114 10.02 -52.89 -2.92
CA LEU A 114 10.99 -52.56 -1.88
C LEU A 114 11.01 -53.62 -0.76
N SER A 115 9.88 -54.21 -0.38
CA SER A 115 9.87 -55.29 0.62
C SER A 115 10.55 -56.57 0.13
N HIS A 116 10.53 -56.82 -1.18
CA HIS A 116 11.29 -57.92 -1.78
C HIS A 116 12.80 -57.65 -1.79
N TYR A 117 13.21 -56.38 -1.99
CA TYR A 117 14.62 -55.97 -2.05
C TYR A 117 15.33 -55.94 -0.69
N TYR A 118 14.63 -55.61 0.40
CA TYR A 118 15.22 -55.47 1.75
C TYR A 118 15.19 -56.75 2.62
N SER A 119 14.82 -57.90 2.05
CA SER A 119 14.95 -59.27 2.59
C SER A 119 15.18 -59.42 4.12
N LEU A 120 14.21 -59.00 4.93
CA LEU A 120 14.28 -59.11 6.41
C LEU A 120 14.16 -60.57 6.89
N TYR A 121 13.70 -61.49 6.03
CA TYR A 121 13.61 -62.92 6.36
C TYR A 121 14.98 -63.62 6.43
N SER A 122 16.05 -63.01 5.90
CA SER A 122 17.43 -63.48 6.07
C SER A 122 17.86 -63.55 7.54
N TRP A 123 17.28 -62.72 8.40
CA TRP A 123 17.51 -62.72 9.85
C TRP A 123 16.80 -63.88 10.58
N LEU A 124 15.85 -64.57 9.92
CA LEU A 124 15.16 -65.76 10.45
C LEU A 124 15.85 -67.07 10.04
N GLU A 125 16.84 -67.03 9.13
CA GLU A 125 17.59 -68.21 8.69
C GLU A 125 18.43 -68.94 9.77
N PRO A 126 18.93 -68.30 10.85
CA PRO A 126 19.69 -69.01 11.89
C PRO A 126 18.85 -69.94 12.79
N PHE A 127 17.53 -70.05 12.60
CA PHE A 127 16.62 -70.81 13.48
C PHE A 127 16.08 -72.17 12.95
N PRO A 128 16.84 -73.07 12.29
CA PRO A 128 16.30 -74.35 11.82
C PRO A 128 16.03 -75.38 12.93
N SER A 129 16.57 -75.20 14.14
CA SER A 129 16.60 -76.26 15.17
C SER A 129 15.39 -76.29 16.11
N ILE A 130 14.46 -75.33 16.03
CA ILE A 130 13.35 -75.18 17.00
C ILE A 130 11.96 -75.11 16.32
N ILE A 131 11.87 -74.79 15.03
CA ILE A 131 10.59 -74.57 14.33
C ILE A 131 10.48 -75.52 13.11
N PRO A 132 9.40 -76.31 12.97
CA PRO A 132 9.19 -77.17 11.79
C PRO A 132 9.19 -76.34 10.50
N LYS A 133 9.87 -76.83 9.44
CA LYS A 133 10.06 -76.09 8.16
C LYS A 133 8.78 -75.47 7.59
N ALA A 134 7.64 -76.16 7.70
CA ALA A 134 6.34 -75.66 7.24
C ALA A 134 5.86 -74.39 7.97
N HIS A 135 6.14 -74.27 9.28
CA HIS A 135 5.77 -73.10 10.07
C HIS A 135 6.71 -71.91 9.84
N LEU A 136 7.97 -72.19 9.49
CA LEU A 136 8.96 -71.16 9.15
C LEU A 136 8.62 -70.47 7.82
N GLU A 137 8.19 -71.23 6.81
CA GLU A 137 7.68 -70.72 5.51
C GLU A 137 6.46 -69.82 5.70
N ILE A 138 5.50 -70.24 6.54
CA ILE A 138 4.31 -69.44 6.87
C ILE A 138 4.73 -68.13 7.55
N LEU A 139 5.68 -68.18 8.51
CA LEU A 139 6.17 -66.99 9.19
C LEU A 139 6.89 -66.02 8.24
N LYS A 140 7.73 -66.53 7.34
CA LYS A 140 8.42 -65.72 6.32
C LYS A 140 7.43 -65.00 5.41
N ASN A 141 6.40 -65.71 4.94
CA ASN A 141 5.35 -65.11 4.12
C ASN A 141 4.58 -64.03 4.87
N ILE A 142 4.21 -64.27 6.13
CA ILE A 142 3.53 -63.29 6.98
C ILE A 142 4.37 -62.03 7.17
N VAL A 143 5.66 -62.17 7.51
CA VAL A 143 6.58 -61.04 7.70
C VAL A 143 6.76 -60.25 6.40
N SER A 144 6.88 -60.93 5.26
CA SER A 144 7.04 -60.27 3.95
C SER A 144 5.79 -59.46 3.55
N ILE A 145 4.59 -59.98 3.83
CA ILE A 145 3.32 -59.30 3.59
C ILE A 145 3.22 -58.06 4.48
N TYR A 146 3.57 -58.18 5.76
CA TYR A 146 3.56 -57.03 6.68
C TYR A 146 4.56 -55.94 6.28
N GLN A 147 5.75 -56.32 5.84
CA GLN A 147 6.76 -55.37 5.39
C GLN A 147 6.31 -54.65 4.10
N GLY A 148 5.72 -55.35 3.14
CA GLY A 148 5.16 -54.74 1.93
C GLY A 148 4.03 -53.75 2.25
N LEU A 149 3.13 -54.12 3.15
CA LEU A 149 2.04 -53.25 3.61
C LEU A 149 2.57 -52.02 4.35
N PHE A 150 3.57 -52.17 5.22
CA PHE A 150 4.18 -51.04 5.93
C PHE A 150 4.87 -50.06 4.96
N MET A 151 5.67 -50.56 4.01
CA MET A 151 6.32 -49.72 3.01
C MET A 151 5.32 -48.98 2.12
N SER A 152 4.20 -49.62 1.78
CA SER A 152 3.13 -48.95 1.02
C SER A 152 2.50 -47.77 1.79
N LEU A 153 2.31 -47.92 3.12
CA LEU A 153 1.79 -46.85 3.97
C LEU A 153 2.76 -45.65 4.06
N ILE A 154 4.08 -45.91 4.12
CA ILE A 154 5.10 -44.85 4.09
C ILE A 154 5.01 -44.05 2.78
N VAL A 155 4.89 -44.73 1.64
CA VAL A 155 4.84 -44.08 0.32
C VAL A 155 3.55 -43.24 0.18
N ILE A 156 2.41 -43.78 0.60
CA ILE A 156 1.12 -43.06 0.58
C ILE A 156 1.17 -41.83 1.49
N PHE A 157 1.74 -41.97 2.71
CA PHE A 157 1.92 -40.85 3.63
C PHE A 157 2.86 -39.79 3.07
N GLY A 158 3.98 -40.19 2.45
CA GLY A 158 4.93 -39.28 1.82
C GLY A 158 4.30 -38.48 0.68
N TYR A 159 3.48 -39.11 -0.16
CA TYR A 159 2.73 -38.44 -1.22
C TYR A 159 1.68 -37.46 -0.66
N TRP A 160 0.89 -37.90 0.33
CA TRP A 160 -0.08 -37.04 1.02
C TRP A 160 0.58 -35.82 1.67
N PHE A 161 1.72 -36.03 2.36
CA PHE A 161 2.50 -34.98 2.98
C PHE A 161 3.04 -33.98 1.93
N PHE A 162 3.55 -34.48 0.80
CA PHE A 162 4.02 -33.65 -0.31
C PHE A 162 2.89 -32.80 -0.92
N GLU A 163 1.69 -33.37 -1.14
CA GLU A 163 0.50 -32.65 -1.59
C GLU A 163 0.07 -31.54 -0.61
N LYS A 164 -0.03 -31.84 0.70
CA LYS A 164 -0.39 -30.84 1.71
C LYS A 164 0.68 -29.75 1.85
N MET A 165 1.97 -30.11 1.76
CA MET A 165 3.07 -29.13 1.75
C MET A 165 2.99 -28.19 0.54
N ASN A 166 2.66 -28.71 -0.64
CA ASN A 166 2.45 -27.88 -1.83
C ASN A 166 1.23 -26.97 -1.69
N PHE A 167 0.13 -27.44 -1.11
CA PHE A 167 -1.05 -26.63 -0.81
C PHE A 167 -0.71 -25.48 0.18
N ILE A 168 0.03 -25.77 1.24
CA ILE A 168 0.50 -24.75 2.20
C ILE A 168 1.39 -23.72 1.50
N ARG A 169 2.27 -24.14 0.59
CA ARG A 169 3.23 -23.25 -0.09
C ARG A 169 2.56 -22.36 -1.14
N PHE A 170 1.73 -22.90 -2.02
CA PHE A 170 1.21 -22.19 -3.20
C PHE A 170 -0.30 -21.91 -3.18
N GLY A 171 -1.07 -22.53 -2.29
CA GLY A 171 -2.54 -22.44 -2.25
C GLY A 171 -3.22 -23.17 -3.41
N ASN A 172 -4.52 -22.96 -3.59
CA ASN A 172 -5.34 -23.59 -4.62
C ASN A 172 -5.39 -22.72 -5.90
N ILE A 173 -4.25 -22.53 -6.55
CA ILE A 173 -4.14 -21.84 -7.85
C ILE A 173 -3.66 -22.82 -8.91
N ASP A 174 -4.33 -22.80 -10.07
CA ASP A 174 -3.92 -23.52 -11.27
C ASP A 174 -2.50 -23.13 -11.72
N GLU A 175 -1.85 -23.98 -12.51
CA GLU A 175 -0.55 -23.62 -13.08
C GLU A 175 -0.65 -22.36 -13.93
N VAL A 176 0.42 -21.55 -13.88
CA VAL A 176 0.51 -20.32 -14.65
C VAL A 176 0.48 -20.71 -16.13
N PRO A 177 -0.42 -20.15 -16.96
CA PRO A 177 -0.46 -20.44 -18.38
C PRO A 177 0.90 -20.17 -19.02
N THR A 178 1.46 -21.18 -19.69
CA THR A 178 2.78 -21.10 -20.35
C THR A 178 2.68 -20.85 -21.84
N ASP A 179 1.47 -20.61 -22.35
CA ASP A 179 1.24 -20.34 -23.77
C ASP A 179 2.01 -19.09 -24.21
N ARG A 180 2.77 -19.24 -25.31
CA ARG A 180 3.43 -18.10 -25.97
C ARG A 180 2.40 -17.09 -26.47
N ASN A 181 2.82 -15.83 -26.59
CA ASN A 181 2.01 -14.73 -27.10
C ASN A 181 0.72 -14.46 -26.32
N LYS A 182 0.64 -14.89 -25.06
CA LYS A 182 -0.43 -14.52 -24.12
C LYS A 182 0.11 -13.59 -23.04
N LEU A 183 -0.72 -12.63 -22.66
CA LEU A 183 -0.46 -11.72 -21.55
C LEU A 183 -1.32 -12.09 -20.35
N ILE A 184 -0.69 -12.41 -19.23
CA ILE A 184 -1.37 -12.73 -17.98
C ILE A 184 -1.60 -11.42 -17.22
N ILE A 185 -2.87 -11.09 -17.00
CA ILE A 185 -3.29 -9.86 -16.32
C ILE A 185 -3.25 -10.04 -14.80
N GLY A 186 -3.74 -11.18 -14.32
CA GLY A 186 -3.87 -11.50 -12.89
C GLY A 186 -4.75 -12.71 -12.68
N THR A 187 -5.34 -12.83 -11.49
CA THR A 187 -6.26 -13.90 -11.14
C THR A 187 -7.66 -13.38 -10.88
N LYS A 188 -8.68 -13.99 -11.48
CA LYS A 188 -10.09 -13.83 -11.11
C LYS A 188 -10.33 -14.50 -9.76
N ILE A 189 -10.98 -13.81 -8.83
CA ILE A 189 -11.29 -14.30 -7.48
C ILE A 189 -12.79 -14.53 -7.37
N GLU A 190 -13.22 -15.79 -7.31
CA GLU A 190 -14.61 -16.22 -7.09
C GLU A 190 -14.66 -17.33 -6.05
N ASP A 191 -15.52 -17.20 -5.04
CA ASP A 191 -15.73 -18.21 -3.98
C ASP A 191 -14.42 -18.73 -3.34
N ASN A 192 -13.46 -17.83 -3.09
CA ASN A 192 -12.11 -18.13 -2.59
C ASN A 192 -11.25 -19.03 -3.51
N THR A 193 -11.64 -19.23 -4.76
CA THR A 193 -10.84 -19.85 -5.81
C THR A 193 -10.24 -18.79 -6.73
N GLU A 194 -9.02 -19.05 -7.21
CA GLU A 194 -8.28 -18.13 -8.08
C GLU A 194 -8.01 -18.80 -9.43
N SER A 195 -8.47 -18.19 -10.52
CA SER A 195 -8.22 -18.65 -11.89
C SER A 195 -7.55 -17.57 -12.73
N TRP A 196 -6.69 -17.96 -13.69
CA TRP A 196 -5.88 -17.01 -14.45
C TRP A 196 -6.68 -16.25 -15.52
N ILE A 197 -6.44 -14.94 -15.61
CA ILE A 197 -6.92 -14.09 -16.71
C ILE A 197 -5.77 -13.93 -17.69
N ALA A 198 -5.87 -14.58 -18.86
CA ALA A 198 -4.87 -14.53 -19.91
C ALA A 198 -5.48 -14.00 -21.22
N LEU A 199 -4.84 -13.01 -21.83
CA LEU A 199 -5.27 -12.37 -23.06
C LEU A 199 -4.36 -12.80 -24.21
N GLY A 200 -4.95 -13.41 -25.25
CA GLY A 200 -4.23 -13.76 -26.48
C GLY A 200 -4.19 -12.62 -27.51
N PRO A 201 -3.51 -12.79 -28.67
CA PRO A 201 -3.28 -11.72 -29.64
C PRO A 201 -4.56 -11.04 -30.15
N LYS A 202 -5.63 -11.80 -30.41
CA LYS A 202 -6.94 -11.26 -30.83
C LYS A 202 -7.55 -10.31 -29.79
N SER A 203 -7.35 -10.61 -28.50
CA SER A 203 -7.78 -9.74 -27.41
C SER A 203 -6.87 -8.52 -27.29
N LEU A 204 -5.55 -8.72 -27.33
CA LEU A 204 -4.57 -7.64 -27.19
C LEU A 204 -4.71 -6.54 -28.26
N ALA A 205 -5.03 -6.91 -29.50
CA ALA A 205 -5.27 -5.94 -30.58
C ALA A 205 -6.45 -4.98 -30.28
N THR A 206 -7.37 -5.37 -29.40
CA THR A 206 -8.50 -4.53 -28.95
C THR A 206 -8.15 -3.58 -27.80
N GLY A 207 -6.86 -3.48 -27.45
CA GLY A 207 -6.33 -2.55 -26.47
C GLY A 207 -6.61 -2.96 -25.02
N ILE A 208 -5.78 -2.41 -24.12
CA ILE A 208 -5.92 -2.53 -22.67
C ILE A 208 -5.89 -1.13 -22.07
N MET A 209 -6.89 -0.79 -21.26
CA MET A 209 -6.94 0.45 -20.49
C MET A 209 -6.96 0.11 -19.01
N THR A 210 -6.10 0.75 -18.23
CA THR A 210 -6.15 0.68 -16.77
C THR A 210 -6.42 2.05 -16.15
N THR A 211 -7.41 2.11 -15.27
CA THR A 211 -7.78 3.33 -14.53
C THR A 211 -7.65 3.04 -13.05
N ALA A 212 -6.87 3.85 -12.33
CA ALA A 212 -6.81 3.75 -10.87
C ALA A 212 -6.25 5.03 -10.27
N SER A 213 -6.57 5.30 -9.01
CA SER A 213 -5.96 6.42 -8.27
C SER A 213 -4.45 6.25 -8.09
N THR A 214 -3.76 7.30 -7.66
CA THR A 214 -2.34 7.24 -7.30
C THR A 214 -2.13 6.26 -6.14
N GLY A 215 -1.09 5.42 -6.21
CA GLY A 215 -0.80 4.42 -5.19
C GLY A 215 -1.58 3.09 -5.30
N SER A 216 -2.50 2.96 -6.26
CA SER A 216 -3.29 1.73 -6.47
C SER A 216 -2.55 0.60 -7.22
N GLY A 217 -1.28 0.81 -7.60
CA GLY A 217 -0.43 -0.20 -8.23
C GLY A 217 -0.44 -0.21 -9.78
N LYS A 218 -0.86 0.87 -10.46
CA LYS A 218 -0.87 0.94 -11.94
C LYS A 218 0.48 0.54 -12.56
N SER A 219 1.56 1.22 -12.19
CA SER A 219 2.87 0.95 -12.79
C SER A 219 3.49 -0.34 -12.22
N SER A 220 3.37 -0.60 -10.91
CA SER A 220 4.05 -1.71 -10.22
C SER A 220 3.36 -3.08 -10.33
N ALA A 221 2.03 -3.11 -10.50
CA ALA A 221 1.21 -4.32 -10.54
C ALA A 221 0.55 -4.58 -11.90
N CYS A 222 0.44 -3.56 -12.76
CA CYS A 222 -0.05 -3.72 -14.13
C CYS A 222 1.08 -3.55 -15.14
N LEU A 223 1.50 -2.31 -15.43
CA LEU A 223 2.35 -2.02 -16.59
C LEU A 223 3.69 -2.76 -16.54
N LEU A 224 4.43 -2.69 -15.44
CA LEU A 224 5.78 -3.27 -15.36
C LEU A 224 5.79 -4.81 -15.42
N PRO A 225 4.90 -5.54 -14.70
CA PRO A 225 4.72 -6.98 -14.91
C PRO A 225 4.34 -7.33 -16.35
N TRP A 226 3.46 -6.56 -16.99
CA TRP A 226 3.03 -6.81 -18.36
C TRP A 226 4.17 -6.57 -19.36
N THR A 227 4.93 -5.49 -19.21
CA THR A 227 6.12 -5.22 -20.03
C THR A 227 7.12 -6.36 -19.93
N LYS A 228 7.37 -6.89 -18.73
CA LYS A 228 8.23 -8.07 -18.57
C LYS A 228 7.72 -9.28 -19.34
N GLN A 229 6.43 -9.56 -19.28
CA GLN A 229 5.82 -10.67 -20.02
C GLN A 229 5.93 -10.45 -21.53
N ILE A 230 5.68 -9.23 -22.02
CA ILE A 230 5.81 -8.86 -23.44
C ILE A 230 7.24 -9.11 -23.92
N LEU A 231 8.24 -8.72 -23.13
CA LEU A 231 9.66 -8.89 -23.49
C LEU A 231 10.16 -10.33 -23.44
N THR A 232 9.45 -11.24 -22.75
CA THR A 232 9.93 -12.61 -22.47
C THR A 232 9.08 -13.72 -23.11
N ASN A 233 7.77 -13.52 -23.26
CA ASN A 233 6.82 -14.57 -23.70
C ASN A 233 6.35 -14.41 -25.16
N PHE A 234 6.72 -13.32 -25.83
CA PHE A 234 6.26 -13.03 -27.18
C PHE A 234 7.28 -13.37 -28.26
N ASP A 235 6.80 -14.04 -29.30
CA ASP A 235 7.57 -14.48 -30.46
C ASP A 235 6.68 -14.41 -31.72
N PRO A 236 7.10 -13.74 -32.80
CA PRO A 236 8.35 -12.98 -32.97
C PRO A 236 8.52 -11.87 -31.95
N LYS A 237 9.78 -11.57 -31.61
CA LYS A 237 10.15 -10.50 -30.67
C LYS A 237 9.39 -9.20 -31.01
N PRO A 238 8.53 -8.68 -30.10
CA PRO A 238 7.69 -7.53 -30.41
C PRO A 238 8.49 -6.24 -30.48
N SER A 239 7.96 -5.25 -31.22
CA SER A 239 8.40 -3.86 -31.04
C SER A 239 7.68 -3.25 -29.86
N LEU A 240 8.35 -2.34 -29.16
CA LEU A 240 7.82 -1.72 -27.95
C LEU A 240 8.14 -0.24 -27.94
N ILE A 241 7.14 0.61 -27.75
CA ILE A 241 7.31 2.00 -27.33
C ILE A 241 6.82 2.17 -25.89
N VAL A 242 7.66 2.77 -25.06
CA VAL A 242 7.34 3.15 -23.68
C VAL A 242 7.47 4.66 -23.55
N ILE A 243 6.36 5.29 -23.18
CA ILE A 243 6.31 6.73 -22.91
C ILE A 243 5.81 6.92 -21.49
N ASP A 244 6.63 7.61 -20.70
CA ASP A 244 6.27 8.09 -19.38
C ASP A 244 6.79 9.52 -19.20
N PRO A 245 5.91 10.54 -19.28
CA PRO A 245 6.31 11.93 -19.09
C PRO A 245 6.90 12.22 -17.70
N LYS A 246 6.68 11.36 -16.69
CA LYS A 246 7.27 11.50 -15.34
C LYS A 246 8.59 10.75 -15.17
N ASP A 247 9.07 10.07 -16.21
CA ASP A 247 10.33 9.32 -16.24
C ASP A 247 10.52 8.30 -15.09
N SER A 248 9.45 7.87 -14.44
CA SER A 248 9.47 6.91 -13.32
C SER A 248 9.37 5.47 -13.83
N PHE A 249 8.36 5.19 -14.64
CA PHE A 249 8.13 3.93 -15.33
C PHE A 249 9.18 3.68 -16.41
N ALA A 250 9.58 4.71 -17.17
CA ALA A 250 10.63 4.60 -18.19
C ALA A 250 11.95 4.08 -17.60
N ARG A 251 12.40 4.63 -16.46
CA ARG A 251 13.58 4.16 -15.71
C ARG A 251 13.46 2.71 -15.26
N ASP A 252 12.28 2.29 -14.80
CA ASP A 252 12.07 0.90 -14.35
C ASP A 252 12.04 -0.09 -15.50
N VAL A 253 11.51 0.29 -16.67
CA VAL A 253 11.63 -0.50 -17.90
C VAL A 253 13.09 -0.59 -18.35
N LEU A 254 13.87 0.48 -18.25
CA LEU A 254 15.30 0.45 -18.59
C LEU A 254 16.10 -0.50 -17.67
N LYS A 255 15.79 -0.52 -16.37
CA LYS A 255 16.39 -1.51 -15.45
C LYS A 255 15.99 -2.94 -15.83
N LEU A 256 14.74 -3.12 -16.26
CA LEU A 256 14.22 -4.41 -16.68
C LEU A 256 14.90 -4.91 -17.96
N THR A 257 15.12 -4.06 -18.97
CA THR A 257 15.82 -4.44 -20.21
C THR A 257 17.26 -4.84 -19.94
N LYS A 258 17.96 -4.12 -19.06
CA LYS A 258 19.31 -4.50 -18.58
C LYS A 258 19.33 -5.87 -17.91
N LYS A 259 18.36 -6.13 -17.02
CA LYS A 259 18.22 -7.43 -16.35
C LYS A 259 17.96 -8.57 -17.33
N LEU A 260 17.26 -8.30 -18.43
CA LEU A 260 16.95 -9.26 -19.48
C LEU A 260 18.03 -9.35 -20.58
N LYS A 261 19.12 -8.59 -20.47
CA LYS A 261 20.20 -8.51 -21.47
C LYS A 261 19.69 -8.11 -22.88
N LEU A 262 18.85 -7.08 -22.93
CA LEU A 262 18.20 -6.58 -24.16
C LEU A 262 18.72 -5.19 -24.59
N GLU A 263 19.84 -4.72 -24.06
CA GLU A 263 20.38 -3.37 -24.26
C GLU A 263 20.59 -3.04 -25.74
N ASP A 264 21.02 -4.01 -26.56
CA ASP A 264 21.26 -3.83 -28.00
C ASP A 264 19.99 -3.53 -28.80
N ARG A 265 18.81 -3.82 -28.22
CA ARG A 265 17.51 -3.51 -28.81
C ARG A 265 16.94 -2.18 -28.32
N VAL A 266 17.58 -1.50 -27.37
CA VAL A 266 17.02 -0.31 -26.71
C VAL A 266 17.51 0.97 -27.37
N ILE A 267 16.56 1.80 -27.79
CA ILE A 267 16.76 3.21 -28.16
C ILE A 267 16.15 4.04 -27.04
N HIS A 268 17.00 4.78 -26.33
CA HIS A 268 16.62 5.53 -25.13
C HIS A 268 16.88 7.01 -25.33
N PHE A 269 15.82 7.80 -25.42
CA PHE A 269 15.90 9.26 -25.51
C PHE A 269 15.92 9.86 -24.10
N THR A 270 17.06 10.43 -23.73
CA THR A 270 17.26 11.17 -22.47
C THR A 270 18.12 12.40 -22.68
N ASN A 271 18.42 13.10 -21.59
CA ASN A 271 19.32 14.26 -21.56
C ASN A 271 20.79 13.94 -21.91
N ASP A 272 21.14 12.69 -22.23
CA ASP A 272 22.50 12.26 -22.62
C ASP A 272 22.87 12.60 -24.07
N MET A 273 21.94 13.15 -24.87
CA MET A 273 22.13 13.56 -26.27
C MET A 273 22.65 12.45 -27.20
N ARG A 274 22.48 11.18 -26.80
CA ARG A 274 22.94 10.03 -27.58
C ARG A 274 22.18 9.90 -28.90
N PHE A 275 20.88 10.16 -28.86
CA PHE A 275 20.02 10.14 -30.04
C PHE A 275 19.55 11.56 -30.38
N ARG A 276 19.54 11.88 -31.68
CA ARG A 276 19.13 13.16 -32.24
C ARG A 276 18.20 12.90 -33.42
N THR A 277 17.11 13.65 -33.47
CA THR A 277 16.03 13.44 -34.44
C THR A 277 15.36 14.75 -34.76
N ASN A 278 14.89 14.89 -35.99
CA ASN A 278 13.95 15.93 -36.35
C ASN A 278 12.53 15.35 -36.33
N VAL A 279 11.73 15.70 -35.32
CA VAL A 279 10.38 15.15 -35.11
C VAL A 279 9.36 15.58 -36.15
N ILE A 280 9.64 16.66 -36.87
CA ILE A 280 8.80 17.15 -37.96
C ILE A 280 9.31 16.78 -39.34
N TYR A 281 10.46 16.07 -39.44
CA TYR A 281 10.99 15.65 -40.72
C TYR A 281 9.97 14.79 -41.47
N GLU A 282 9.77 15.13 -42.73
CA GLU A 282 8.88 14.45 -43.66
C GLU A 282 9.51 14.56 -45.05
N LYS A 283 9.70 13.42 -45.71
CA LYS A 283 10.17 13.40 -47.08
C LYS A 283 9.08 13.92 -48.02
N ASN A 284 9.48 14.68 -49.04
CA ASN A 284 8.57 15.31 -50.00
C ASN A 284 7.51 16.18 -49.29
N VAL A 285 7.94 17.14 -48.45
CA VAL A 285 7.00 17.91 -47.61
C VAL A 285 5.96 18.66 -48.45
N LEU A 286 6.29 19.05 -49.68
CA LEU A 286 5.40 19.75 -50.60
C LEU A 286 4.52 18.82 -51.47
N LYS A 287 4.67 17.49 -51.36
CA LYS A 287 3.91 16.51 -52.15
C LYS A 287 3.15 15.54 -51.27
N GLU A 288 2.20 14.83 -51.85
CA GLU A 288 1.44 13.76 -51.19
C GLU A 288 0.82 14.23 -49.86
N SER A 289 0.47 15.51 -49.74
CA SER A 289 0.02 16.14 -48.48
C SER A 289 1.01 16.08 -47.31
N GLY A 290 2.33 16.01 -47.56
CA GLY A 290 3.39 16.00 -46.54
C GLY A 290 3.29 17.17 -45.55
N TYR A 291 3.04 18.37 -46.06
CA TYR A 291 2.88 19.60 -45.28
C TYR A 291 1.71 19.50 -44.30
N SER A 292 0.62 18.84 -44.69
CA SER A 292 -0.53 18.64 -43.81
C SER A 292 -0.15 17.78 -42.63
N ARG A 293 0.67 16.74 -42.83
CA ARG A 293 1.11 15.86 -41.74
C ARG A 293 2.02 16.56 -40.76
N VAL A 294 2.95 17.36 -41.27
CA VAL A 294 3.83 18.18 -40.43
C VAL A 294 3.01 19.20 -39.65
N ALA A 295 2.06 19.88 -40.30
CA ALA A 295 1.16 20.82 -39.64
C ALA A 295 0.31 20.14 -38.56
N SER A 296 -0.26 18.96 -38.82
CA SER A 296 -1.02 18.18 -37.84
C SER A 296 -0.17 17.81 -36.62
N LYS A 297 1.10 17.39 -36.82
CA LYS A 297 2.04 17.09 -35.71
C LYS A 297 2.27 18.34 -34.84
N ILE A 298 2.60 19.47 -35.46
CA ILE A 298 2.87 20.74 -34.75
C ILE A 298 1.62 21.19 -33.99
N GLN A 299 0.46 21.15 -34.63
CA GLN A 299 -0.81 21.52 -34.00
C GLN A 299 -1.14 20.60 -32.81
N ALA A 300 -0.96 19.29 -32.94
CA ALA A 300 -1.21 18.35 -31.85
C ALA A 300 -0.35 18.66 -30.62
N ALA A 301 0.94 18.93 -30.84
CA ALA A 301 1.86 19.31 -29.77
C ALA A 301 1.47 20.65 -29.12
N ASN A 302 1.06 21.62 -29.93
CA ASN A 302 0.63 22.93 -29.45
C ASN A 302 -0.67 22.86 -28.63
N GLU A 303 -1.68 22.10 -29.07
CA GLU A 303 -2.93 21.89 -28.30
C GLU A 303 -2.69 21.12 -27.00
N ASN A 304 -1.77 20.16 -27.01
CA ASN A 304 -1.37 19.43 -25.81
C ASN A 304 -0.73 20.35 -24.77
N PHE A 305 0.04 21.34 -25.21
CA PHE A 305 0.70 22.31 -24.34
C PHE A 305 -0.27 23.36 -23.78
N ILE A 306 -1.08 23.99 -24.65
CA ILE A 306 -1.98 25.09 -24.28
C ILE A 306 -3.20 24.57 -23.49
N GLY A 307 -3.62 23.33 -23.75
CA GLY A 307 -4.86 22.75 -23.25
C GLY A 307 -5.99 22.92 -24.26
N LYS A 308 -6.90 21.93 -24.33
CA LYS A 308 -7.95 21.90 -25.36
C LYS A 308 -9.03 22.97 -25.13
N SER A 309 -9.29 23.70 -26.20
CA SER A 309 -10.12 24.89 -26.30
C SER A 309 -11.63 24.63 -26.19
N SER A 310 -12.34 25.45 -25.41
CA SER A 310 -13.81 25.57 -25.45
C SER A 310 -14.23 26.98 -25.87
N GLY A 311 -15.36 27.12 -26.59
CA GLY A 311 -15.88 28.41 -27.06
C GLY A 311 -14.99 29.11 -28.10
N ASP A 312 -14.75 30.41 -27.92
CA ASP A 312 -14.00 31.28 -28.85
C ASP A 312 -12.58 30.75 -29.17
N MET A 313 -11.98 29.98 -28.27
CA MET A 313 -10.68 29.32 -28.50
C MET A 313 -10.69 28.32 -29.67
N LYS A 314 -11.84 27.80 -30.10
CA LYS A 314 -11.95 26.91 -31.29
C LYS A 314 -11.71 27.67 -32.60
N PHE A 315 -12.14 28.93 -32.67
CA PHE A 315 -11.85 29.81 -33.80
C PHE A 315 -10.35 30.08 -33.89
N TRP A 316 -9.72 30.42 -32.75
CA TRP A 316 -8.29 30.66 -32.65
C TRP A 316 -7.45 29.44 -33.02
N SER A 317 -7.82 28.24 -32.55
CA SER A 317 -7.15 26.98 -32.94
C SER A 317 -7.26 26.72 -34.46
N THR A 318 -8.44 26.95 -35.05
CA THR A 318 -8.64 26.73 -36.51
C THR A 318 -7.81 27.70 -37.35
N LYS A 319 -7.78 28.99 -36.99
CA LYS A 319 -6.96 30.00 -37.69
C LYS A 319 -5.46 29.79 -37.46
N GLY A 320 -5.07 29.38 -36.25
CA GLY A 320 -3.71 28.96 -35.93
C GLY A 320 -3.24 27.79 -36.78
N TYR A 321 -4.08 26.76 -36.95
CA TYR A 321 -3.78 25.63 -37.84
C TYR A 321 -3.61 26.08 -39.30
N SER A 322 -4.48 26.95 -39.83
CA SER A 322 -4.32 27.48 -41.19
C SER A 322 -3.00 28.23 -41.36
N LEU A 323 -2.58 29.02 -40.36
CA LEU A 323 -1.29 29.69 -40.39
C LEU A 323 -0.14 28.66 -40.37
N ILE A 324 -0.17 27.69 -39.46
CA ILE A 324 0.84 26.63 -39.35
C ILE A 324 0.95 25.86 -40.67
N LYS A 325 -0.17 25.45 -41.27
CA LYS A 325 -0.20 24.72 -42.54
C LYS A 325 0.52 25.47 -43.66
N ASN A 326 0.18 26.75 -43.86
CA ASN A 326 0.77 27.55 -44.92
C ASN A 326 2.22 27.93 -44.61
N MET A 327 2.59 28.08 -43.33
CA MET A 327 4.00 28.26 -42.93
C MET A 327 4.86 27.02 -43.15
N VAL A 328 4.31 25.82 -42.98
CA VAL A 328 5.00 24.58 -43.32
C VAL A 328 5.28 24.51 -44.82
N ILE A 329 4.29 24.89 -45.66
CA ILE A 329 4.48 24.97 -47.12
C ILE A 329 5.57 25.99 -47.46
N PHE A 330 5.52 27.18 -46.84
CA PHE A 330 6.56 28.19 -47.02
C PHE A 330 7.96 27.67 -46.62
N CYS A 331 8.08 27.01 -45.47
CA CYS A 331 9.34 26.41 -45.03
C CYS A 331 9.84 25.33 -46.01
N GLY A 332 8.93 24.51 -46.55
CA GLY A 332 9.25 23.55 -47.61
C GLY A 332 9.80 24.21 -48.88
N GLY A 333 9.22 25.35 -49.30
CA GLY A 333 9.74 26.12 -50.43
C GLY A 333 11.09 26.78 -50.14
N LYS A 334 11.31 27.26 -48.92
CA LYS A 334 12.55 27.95 -48.54
C LYS A 334 13.71 26.97 -48.32
N PHE A 335 13.50 25.97 -47.47
CA PHE A 335 14.54 25.05 -46.96
C PHE A 335 14.53 23.66 -47.64
N GLY A 336 13.52 23.36 -48.46
CA GLY A 336 13.31 22.03 -49.02
C GLY A 336 12.74 21.06 -47.99
N ASP A 337 13.03 19.77 -48.17
CA ASP A 337 12.51 18.70 -47.31
C ASP A 337 13.10 18.67 -45.88
N TYR A 338 14.12 19.48 -45.58
CA TYR A 338 14.76 19.48 -44.27
C TYR A 338 14.76 20.87 -43.64
N PHE A 339 13.88 21.05 -42.66
CA PHE A 339 13.87 22.16 -41.72
C PHE A 339 13.43 21.64 -40.35
N THR A 340 13.87 22.31 -39.29
CA THR A 340 13.63 21.93 -37.89
C THR A 340 12.49 22.73 -37.28
N LEU A 341 12.07 22.35 -36.07
CA LEU A 341 11.11 23.16 -35.31
C LEU A 341 11.69 24.55 -34.96
N SER A 342 13.01 24.69 -34.85
CA SER A 342 13.69 25.97 -34.62
C SER A 342 13.55 26.87 -35.86
N ASP A 343 13.89 26.35 -37.06
CA ASP A 343 13.73 27.08 -38.33
C ASP A 343 12.27 27.51 -38.57
N PHE A 344 11.34 26.60 -38.27
CA PHE A 344 9.90 26.87 -38.36
C PHE A 344 9.47 27.98 -37.40
N TYR A 345 9.91 27.93 -36.15
CA TYR A 345 9.59 28.95 -35.14
C TYR A 345 10.14 30.33 -35.53
N GLU A 346 11.40 30.42 -35.95
CA GLU A 346 12.02 31.67 -36.39
C GLU A 346 11.29 32.29 -37.58
N THR A 347 10.83 31.46 -38.52
CA THR A 347 10.05 31.91 -39.67
C THR A 347 8.64 32.38 -39.25
N LEU A 348 8.01 31.67 -38.31
CA LEU A 348 6.66 31.95 -37.83
C LEU A 348 6.57 33.27 -37.04
N ILE A 349 7.56 33.60 -36.20
CA ILE A 349 7.52 34.85 -35.41
C ILE A 349 7.68 36.11 -36.26
N GLN A 350 8.23 35.99 -37.46
CA GLN A 350 8.39 37.11 -38.40
C GLN A 350 7.11 37.35 -39.20
N SER A 351 6.02 36.61 -38.93
CA SER A 351 4.92 36.57 -39.87
C SER A 351 4.04 37.82 -39.93
N ILE A 352 4.17 38.70 -38.94
CA ILE A 352 3.34 39.91 -38.83
C ILE A 352 3.76 40.97 -39.85
N ASP A 353 5.08 41.14 -40.04
CA ASP A 353 5.67 42.23 -40.82
C ASP A 353 6.30 41.78 -42.15
N ARG A 354 6.37 40.46 -42.40
CA ARG A 354 7.03 39.86 -43.56
C ARG A 354 6.04 39.52 -44.67
N ASP A 355 6.38 39.88 -45.91
CA ASP A 355 5.58 39.56 -47.09
C ASP A 355 6.00 38.20 -47.68
N PHE A 356 5.39 37.12 -47.16
CA PHE A 356 5.64 35.78 -47.67
C PHE A 356 5.12 35.56 -49.09
N GLY A 357 4.15 36.35 -49.57
CA GLY A 357 3.59 36.19 -50.91
C GLY A 357 4.63 36.48 -51.98
N LEU A 358 5.40 37.57 -51.80
CA LEU A 358 6.51 37.94 -52.67
C LEU A 358 7.64 36.89 -52.65
N GLU A 359 8.02 36.39 -51.47
CA GLU A 359 9.09 35.39 -51.38
C GLU A 359 8.69 34.04 -52.00
N ILE A 360 7.41 33.65 -51.91
CA ILE A 360 6.93 32.44 -52.60
C ILE A 360 7.04 32.61 -54.13
N GLU A 361 6.76 33.81 -54.66
CA GLU A 361 6.97 34.08 -56.08
C GLU A 361 8.44 33.98 -56.48
N GLU A 362 9.35 34.49 -55.65
CA GLU A 362 10.78 34.33 -55.88
C GLU A 362 11.18 32.85 -55.90
N PHE A 363 10.63 32.02 -55.00
CA PHE A 363 10.88 30.58 -55.02
C PHE A 363 10.38 29.94 -56.31
N LEU A 364 9.17 30.28 -56.76
CA LEU A 364 8.57 29.76 -57.98
C LEU A 364 9.34 30.17 -59.26
N ALA A 365 10.01 31.32 -59.23
CA ALA A 365 10.83 31.82 -60.33
C ALA A 365 12.26 31.26 -60.34
N THR A 366 12.85 31.01 -59.16
CA THR A 366 14.28 30.66 -59.02
C THR A 366 14.56 29.17 -58.89
N LYS A 367 13.62 28.39 -58.36
CA LYS A 367 13.80 26.97 -58.09
C LYS A 367 12.97 26.12 -59.04
N ASP A 368 13.49 24.94 -59.37
CA ASP A 368 12.76 23.97 -60.18
C ASP A 368 11.88 23.09 -59.28
N TYR A 369 10.57 23.26 -59.43
CA TYR A 369 9.53 22.54 -58.72
C TYR A 369 8.65 21.79 -59.71
N ASP A 370 8.15 20.64 -59.31
CA ASP A 370 7.12 19.96 -60.10
C ASP A 370 5.76 20.66 -60.04
N TRP A 371 4.78 20.12 -60.75
CA TRP A 371 3.44 20.70 -60.80
C TRP A 371 2.76 20.75 -59.41
N GLU A 372 2.85 19.68 -58.61
CA GLU A 372 2.17 19.60 -57.32
C GLU A 372 2.81 20.57 -56.32
N GLU A 373 4.14 20.66 -56.32
CA GLU A 373 4.91 21.60 -55.51
C GLU A 373 4.57 23.06 -55.87
N LYS A 374 4.56 23.38 -57.17
CA LYS A 374 4.19 24.71 -57.67
C LYS A 374 2.79 25.08 -57.25
N GLU A 375 1.84 24.15 -57.36
CA GLU A 375 0.45 24.42 -57.03
C GLU A 375 0.25 24.60 -55.52
N ASN A 376 0.87 23.76 -54.69
CA ASN A 376 0.80 23.92 -53.23
C ASN A 376 1.43 25.24 -52.75
N LEU A 377 2.54 25.65 -53.36
CA LEU A 377 3.14 26.97 -53.11
C LEU A 377 2.22 28.12 -53.52
N ARG A 378 1.57 28.03 -54.70
CA ARG A 378 0.58 29.03 -55.14
C ARG A 378 -0.62 29.13 -54.21
N LEU A 379 -1.13 28.01 -53.71
CA LEU A 379 -2.22 27.99 -52.74
C LEU A 379 -1.81 28.66 -51.42
N ALA A 380 -0.58 28.43 -50.95
CA ALA A 380 -0.04 29.12 -49.77
C ALA A 380 0.14 30.63 -50.02
N ARG A 381 0.62 31.02 -51.21
CA ARG A 381 0.67 32.43 -51.62
C ARG A 381 -0.71 33.08 -51.58
N MET A 382 -1.73 32.45 -52.17
CA MET A 382 -3.10 32.97 -52.14
C MET A 382 -3.62 33.18 -50.71
N TYR A 383 -3.31 32.27 -49.80
CA TYR A 383 -3.64 32.44 -48.38
C TYR A 383 -2.96 33.70 -47.80
N PHE A 384 -1.67 33.91 -48.04
CA PHE A 384 -0.97 35.08 -47.53
C PHE A 384 -1.47 36.39 -48.14
N ASP A 385 -1.61 36.43 -49.46
CA ASP A 385 -1.99 37.63 -50.22
C ASP A 385 -3.45 38.06 -49.96
N TYR A 386 -4.36 37.11 -49.80
CA TYR A 386 -5.80 37.40 -49.79
C TYR A 386 -6.53 37.11 -48.49
N GLU A 387 -6.03 36.20 -47.64
CA GLU A 387 -6.67 35.87 -46.35
C GLU A 387 -5.91 36.46 -45.17
N TYR A 388 -4.62 36.14 -45.04
CA TYR A 388 -3.83 36.53 -43.86
C TYR A 388 -3.49 38.02 -43.87
N SER A 389 -3.11 38.59 -45.02
CA SER A 389 -2.78 40.03 -45.15
C SER A 389 -3.90 40.96 -44.67
N LYS A 390 -5.16 40.58 -44.93
CA LYS A 390 -6.38 41.36 -44.63
C LYS A 390 -6.80 41.33 -43.16
N LEU A 391 -6.20 40.46 -42.34
CA LEU A 391 -6.46 40.43 -40.91
C LEU A 391 -5.87 41.68 -40.24
N ASP A 392 -6.56 42.22 -39.23
CA ASP A 392 -6.03 43.32 -38.44
C ASP A 392 -4.83 42.87 -37.60
N ALA A 393 -3.94 43.83 -37.26
CA ALA A 393 -2.68 43.53 -36.58
C ALA A 393 -2.90 42.79 -35.24
N LYS A 394 -3.91 43.16 -34.46
CA LYS A 394 -4.23 42.49 -33.19
C LYS A 394 -4.65 41.03 -33.39
N LEU A 395 -5.41 40.76 -34.45
CA LEU A 395 -5.83 39.40 -34.81
C LEU A 395 -4.66 38.54 -35.29
N LYS A 396 -3.76 39.11 -36.11
CA LYS A 396 -2.50 38.46 -36.50
C LYS A 396 -1.65 38.10 -35.28
N ASP A 397 -1.43 39.05 -34.37
CA ASP A 397 -0.67 38.84 -33.14
C ASP A 397 -1.25 37.70 -32.30
N SER A 398 -2.58 37.69 -32.12
CA SER A 398 -3.27 36.63 -31.36
C SER A 398 -3.11 35.24 -32.00
N ILE A 399 -3.21 35.16 -33.33
CA ILE A 399 -3.02 33.89 -34.07
C ILE A 399 -1.56 33.42 -33.95
N VAL A 400 -0.58 34.32 -34.09
CA VAL A 400 0.85 33.99 -34.01
C VAL A 400 1.22 33.56 -32.59
N GLN A 401 0.78 34.28 -31.56
CA GLN A 401 0.99 33.88 -30.16
C GLN A 401 0.43 32.49 -29.89
N SER A 402 -0.79 32.23 -30.37
CA SER A 402 -1.43 30.92 -30.24
C SER A 402 -0.63 29.81 -30.92
N ALA A 403 -0.02 30.07 -32.08
CA ALA A 403 0.77 29.08 -32.84
C ALA A 403 2.21 28.88 -32.33
N THR A 404 2.76 29.85 -31.58
CA THR A 404 4.18 29.89 -31.18
C THR A 404 4.45 29.48 -29.74
N THR A 405 3.42 29.39 -28.89
CA THR A 405 3.56 29.23 -27.43
C THR A 405 4.40 27.99 -27.07
N PHE A 406 4.05 26.81 -27.60
CA PHE A 406 4.80 25.58 -27.35
C PHE A 406 6.22 25.62 -27.95
N LEU A 407 6.37 26.18 -29.15
CA LEU A 407 7.64 26.20 -29.89
C LEU A 407 8.70 27.05 -29.17
N SER A 408 8.29 28.08 -28.42
CA SER A 408 9.21 28.92 -27.64
C SER A 408 10.03 28.14 -26.61
N LEU A 409 9.54 26.98 -26.14
CA LEU A 409 10.24 26.12 -25.17
C LEU A 409 11.40 25.34 -25.79
N LEU A 410 11.51 25.28 -27.11
CA LEU A 410 12.57 24.55 -27.81
C LEU A 410 13.91 25.29 -27.81
N ARG A 411 13.96 26.54 -27.30
CA ARG A 411 15.16 27.37 -27.23
C ARG A 411 16.15 26.99 -26.12
N ASP A 412 15.90 25.92 -25.36
CA ASP A 412 16.93 25.33 -24.50
C ASP A 412 17.97 24.62 -25.37
N ALA A 413 19.24 25.01 -25.25
CA ALA A 413 20.33 24.52 -26.10
C ALA A 413 20.46 22.98 -26.13
N ARG A 414 20.09 22.26 -25.05
CA ARG A 414 20.12 20.79 -25.03
C ARG A 414 18.95 20.19 -25.80
N ILE A 415 17.77 20.78 -25.64
CA ILE A 415 16.55 20.36 -26.32
C ILE A 415 16.66 20.61 -27.82
N GLU A 416 17.16 21.78 -28.20
CA GLU A 416 17.43 22.14 -29.59
C GLU A 416 18.39 21.14 -30.22
N LYS A 417 19.48 20.76 -29.53
CA LYS A 417 20.43 19.76 -30.03
C LYS A 417 19.85 18.35 -30.20
N ILE A 418 18.82 17.98 -29.43
CA ILE A 418 18.16 16.67 -29.53
C ILE A 418 17.10 16.65 -30.63
N PHE A 419 16.27 17.69 -30.73
CA PHE A 419 15.07 17.71 -31.58
C PHE A 419 15.17 18.59 -32.83
N CYS A 420 16.15 19.50 -32.87
CA CYS A 420 16.46 20.39 -33.99
C CYS A 420 17.94 20.27 -34.42
N PRO A 421 18.51 19.05 -34.60
CA PRO A 421 19.89 18.90 -35.05
C PRO A 421 20.06 19.31 -36.52
N ALA A 422 21.31 19.59 -36.92
CA ALA A 422 21.67 19.62 -38.34
C ALA A 422 21.45 18.24 -38.99
N LYS A 423 21.19 18.20 -40.30
CA LYS A 423 20.80 16.97 -41.02
C LYS A 423 21.84 15.86 -40.89
N GLU A 424 23.11 16.23 -40.87
CA GLU A 424 24.26 15.33 -40.79
C GLU A 424 24.41 14.70 -39.40
N GLU A 425 23.81 15.30 -38.37
CA GLU A 425 23.87 14.82 -36.98
C GLU A 425 22.67 13.93 -36.60
N VAL A 426 21.66 13.81 -37.46
CA VAL A 426 20.49 12.97 -37.23
C VAL A 426 20.90 11.49 -37.25
N ASN A 427 20.68 10.81 -36.13
CA ASN A 427 20.94 9.38 -36.00
C ASN A 427 19.68 8.56 -35.68
N PHE A 428 18.52 9.21 -35.61
CA PHE A 428 17.22 8.59 -35.49
C PHE A 428 16.25 9.25 -36.49
N TRP A 429 15.86 8.51 -37.53
CA TRP A 429 15.01 9.02 -38.63
C TRP A 429 13.52 8.70 -38.46
N GLY A 430 13.16 7.84 -37.52
CA GLY A 430 11.78 7.44 -37.29
C GLY A 430 11.64 6.03 -36.74
N PHE A 431 10.41 5.54 -36.73
CA PHE A 431 10.04 4.32 -36.01
C PHE A 431 9.97 3.06 -36.86
N ASP A 432 10.15 3.15 -38.19
CA ASP A 432 10.04 2.00 -39.08
C ASP A 432 10.99 0.87 -38.69
N GLU A 433 12.26 1.21 -38.42
CA GLU A 433 13.24 0.23 -37.97
C GLU A 433 12.87 -0.40 -36.62
N ILE A 434 12.34 0.40 -35.68
CA ILE A 434 11.92 -0.09 -34.37
C ILE A 434 10.79 -1.10 -34.51
N VAL A 435 9.80 -0.71 -35.30
CA VAL A 435 8.57 -1.43 -35.56
C VAL A 435 8.91 -2.75 -36.25
N ASP A 436 9.74 -2.73 -37.30
CA ASP A 436 10.02 -3.89 -38.17
C ASP A 436 11.14 -4.81 -37.70
N GLN A 437 12.07 -4.35 -36.87
CA GLN A 437 13.09 -5.21 -36.26
C GLN A 437 12.70 -5.67 -34.85
N GLY A 438 11.65 -5.09 -34.26
CA GLY A 438 11.26 -5.38 -32.87
C GLY A 438 12.22 -4.76 -31.86
N LYS A 439 12.63 -3.50 -32.06
CA LYS A 439 13.40 -2.74 -31.07
C LYS A 439 12.48 -2.17 -29.99
N ILE A 440 13.09 -1.63 -28.94
CA ILE A 440 12.44 -1.06 -27.77
C ILE A 440 12.80 0.42 -27.72
N PHE A 441 11.81 1.29 -27.84
CA PHE A 441 11.96 2.72 -27.66
C PHE A 441 11.48 3.13 -26.28
N ILE A 442 12.30 3.91 -25.57
CA ILE A 442 11.97 4.45 -24.25
C ILE A 442 12.18 5.97 -24.30
N PHE A 443 11.15 6.73 -23.95
CA PHE A 443 11.19 8.19 -23.83
C PHE A 443 11.22 8.60 -22.36
N GLY A 444 12.27 9.32 -21.94
CA GLY A 444 12.52 9.71 -20.55
C GLY A 444 13.12 11.11 -20.41
N ILE A 445 12.60 12.09 -21.14
CA ILE A 445 12.97 13.50 -20.96
C ILE A 445 11.97 14.13 -19.99
N ASP A 446 12.47 14.63 -18.85
CA ASP A 446 11.70 15.31 -17.79
C ASP A 446 12.04 16.82 -17.80
N VAL A 447 11.39 17.55 -18.70
CA VAL A 447 11.44 19.02 -18.77
C VAL A 447 10.00 19.52 -18.63
N PRO A 448 9.67 20.24 -17.54
CA PRO A 448 8.33 20.74 -17.30
C PRO A 448 7.78 21.52 -18.50
N GLY A 449 6.55 21.18 -18.91
CA GLY A 449 5.88 21.79 -20.06
C GLY A 449 6.28 21.21 -21.43
N LEU A 450 7.52 20.78 -21.62
CA LEU A 450 8.00 20.25 -22.90
C LEU A 450 7.83 18.73 -23.04
N SER A 451 7.95 17.97 -21.94
CA SER A 451 7.93 16.51 -21.96
C SER A 451 6.68 15.93 -22.63
N SER A 452 5.49 16.45 -22.30
CA SER A 452 4.23 15.90 -22.82
C SER A 452 4.04 16.17 -24.32
N PRO A 453 4.24 17.40 -24.84
CA PRO A 453 4.18 17.63 -26.29
C PRO A 453 5.22 16.82 -27.09
N MET A 454 6.46 16.70 -26.60
CA MET A 454 7.50 15.88 -27.26
C MET A 454 7.14 14.39 -27.24
N ALA A 455 6.66 13.90 -26.10
CA ALA A 455 6.16 12.54 -25.95
C ALA A 455 4.99 12.26 -26.90
N LEU A 456 4.07 13.21 -27.06
CA LEU A 456 2.96 13.13 -28.02
C LEU A 456 3.47 13.05 -29.46
N LEU A 457 4.44 13.86 -29.87
CA LEU A 457 5.04 13.80 -31.21
C LEU A 457 5.67 12.42 -31.48
N MET A 458 6.44 11.90 -30.52
CA MET A 458 7.03 10.55 -30.61
C MET A 458 5.96 9.45 -30.72
N LYS A 459 4.87 9.57 -29.95
CA LYS A 459 3.72 8.68 -30.00
C LYS A 459 3.08 8.68 -31.39
N ILE A 460 2.81 9.85 -31.96
CA ILE A 460 2.21 10.00 -33.29
C ILE A 460 3.11 9.38 -34.36
N MET A 461 4.43 9.67 -34.32
CA MET A 461 5.39 9.10 -35.26
C MET A 461 5.41 7.55 -35.18
N TYR A 462 5.35 6.98 -33.98
CA TYR A 462 5.27 5.53 -33.80
C TYR A 462 3.97 4.93 -34.33
N GLN A 463 2.83 5.53 -33.96
CA GLN A 463 1.51 5.08 -34.41
C GLN A 463 1.42 5.09 -35.93
N ARG A 464 1.93 6.15 -36.56
CA ARG A 464 1.99 6.29 -38.01
C ARG A 464 2.84 5.21 -38.67
N SER A 465 4.02 4.92 -38.10
CA SER A 465 4.87 3.82 -38.57
C SER A 465 4.16 2.47 -38.50
N VAL A 466 3.45 2.19 -37.40
CA VAL A 466 2.62 0.98 -37.26
C VAL A 466 1.53 0.95 -38.33
N MET A 467 0.78 2.04 -38.49
CA MET A 467 -0.33 2.14 -39.47
C MET A 467 0.14 2.00 -40.92
N SER A 468 1.33 2.49 -41.26
CA SER A 468 1.87 2.42 -42.61
C SER A 468 2.07 0.98 -43.12
N ARG A 469 2.13 -0.01 -42.21
CA ARG A 469 2.17 -1.44 -42.55
C ARG A 469 0.93 -1.94 -43.28
N ILE A 470 -0.23 -1.33 -43.06
CA ILE A 470 -1.47 -1.68 -43.76
C ILE A 470 -1.30 -1.43 -45.27
N ASN A 471 -0.66 -0.31 -45.61
CA ASN A 471 -0.37 0.07 -47.00
C ASN A 471 0.90 -0.60 -47.55
N GLN A 472 1.67 -1.30 -46.70
CA GLN A 472 2.92 -1.97 -47.06
C GLN A 472 2.90 -3.42 -46.53
N PRO A 473 2.12 -4.33 -47.15
CA PRO A 473 1.84 -5.67 -46.59
C PRO A 473 3.10 -6.52 -46.37
N GLU A 474 4.18 -6.26 -47.12
CA GLU A 474 5.49 -6.88 -46.90
C GLU A 474 5.98 -6.74 -45.45
N ARG A 475 5.69 -5.60 -44.81
CA ARG A 475 6.07 -5.33 -43.41
C ARG A 475 5.21 -6.11 -42.40
N LEU A 476 4.06 -6.63 -42.80
CA LEU A 476 3.20 -7.48 -41.97
C LEU A 476 3.57 -8.96 -42.01
N LYS A 477 4.37 -9.40 -43.01
CA LYS A 477 4.73 -10.81 -43.19
C LYS A 477 5.39 -11.44 -41.97
N SER A 478 6.10 -10.63 -41.17
CA SER A 478 6.73 -11.14 -39.95
C SER A 478 5.72 -11.56 -38.89
N GLY A 479 4.45 -11.12 -38.95
CA GLY A 479 3.44 -11.38 -37.90
C GLY A 479 3.77 -10.75 -36.54
N ARG A 480 4.67 -9.74 -36.52
CA ARG A 480 5.20 -9.14 -35.30
C ARG A 480 4.20 -8.15 -34.70
N LEU A 481 3.90 -8.31 -33.42
CA LEU A 481 3.08 -7.35 -32.68
C LEU A 481 3.88 -6.09 -32.31
N SER A 482 3.21 -4.95 -32.37
CA SER A 482 3.77 -3.64 -32.01
C SER A 482 3.05 -3.05 -30.81
N PHE A 483 3.72 -3.03 -29.66
CA PHE A 483 3.14 -2.58 -28.39
C PHE A 483 3.44 -1.10 -28.13
N GLY A 484 2.40 -0.31 -27.86
CA GLY A 484 2.55 1.00 -27.23
C GLY A 484 2.06 0.96 -25.79
N ILE A 485 2.97 1.26 -24.86
CA ILE A 485 2.69 1.29 -23.42
C ILE A 485 2.87 2.72 -22.92
N TYR A 486 1.77 3.31 -22.46
CA TYR A 486 1.69 4.71 -22.10
C TYR A 486 1.25 4.85 -20.64
N ASP A 487 2.16 5.31 -19.77
CA ASP A 487 1.80 5.72 -18.41
C ASP A 487 1.35 7.19 -18.42
N GLU A 488 0.48 7.56 -17.47
CA GLU A 488 -0.15 8.90 -17.41
C GLU A 488 -0.74 9.35 -18.76
N TYR A 489 -1.46 8.46 -19.45
CA TYR A 489 -1.92 8.64 -20.83
C TYR A 489 -2.72 9.93 -21.08
N GLN A 490 -3.42 10.46 -20.07
CA GLN A 490 -4.13 11.74 -20.18
C GLN A 490 -3.22 12.92 -20.52
N SER A 491 -1.90 12.81 -20.27
CA SER A 491 -0.93 13.86 -20.62
C SER A 491 -0.55 13.86 -22.10
N ILE A 492 -0.77 12.77 -22.83
CA ILE A 492 -0.34 12.58 -24.22
C ILE A 492 -1.46 12.07 -25.12
N VAL A 493 -2.71 12.11 -24.66
CA VAL A 493 -3.86 11.71 -25.48
C VAL A 493 -4.08 12.72 -26.60
N SER A 494 -4.32 12.23 -27.81
CA SER A 494 -4.79 13.03 -28.93
C SER A 494 -6.06 12.36 -29.49
N VAL A 495 -7.08 13.13 -29.84
CA VAL A 495 -8.28 12.59 -30.52
C VAL A 495 -8.58 13.44 -31.74
N GLY A 496 -9.06 12.77 -32.79
CA GLY A 496 -9.46 13.35 -34.05
C GLY A 496 -10.66 14.27 -33.85
N GLY A 497 -10.51 15.50 -34.32
CA GLY A 497 -11.50 16.55 -34.21
C GLY A 497 -11.09 17.70 -35.10
N GLY A 498 -11.19 17.51 -36.41
CA GLY A 498 -10.65 18.42 -37.43
C GLY A 498 -9.47 17.81 -38.18
N GLN A 499 -8.39 18.58 -38.33
CA GLN A 499 -7.24 18.29 -39.21
C GLN A 499 -6.05 17.58 -38.50
N ILE A 500 -6.29 16.87 -37.39
CA ILE A 500 -5.24 16.27 -36.54
C ILE A 500 -5.38 14.75 -36.51
N GLU A 501 -4.28 14.02 -36.70
CA GLU A 501 -4.23 12.55 -36.55
C GLU A 501 -4.41 12.17 -35.06
N GLY A 502 -5.47 11.40 -34.77
CA GLY A 502 -5.92 11.08 -33.40
C GLY A 502 -5.76 9.62 -32.98
N ASP A 503 -5.77 9.38 -31.66
CA ASP A 503 -5.71 8.04 -31.06
C ASP A 503 -6.98 7.22 -31.30
N ASP A 504 -8.12 7.87 -31.53
CA ASP A 504 -9.40 7.27 -31.89
C ASP A 504 -9.31 6.57 -33.26
N ASP A 505 -8.78 7.26 -34.27
CA ASP A 505 -8.54 6.67 -35.60
C ASP A 505 -7.51 5.53 -35.54
N TYR A 506 -6.42 5.74 -34.80
CA TYR A 506 -5.42 4.70 -34.58
C TYR A 506 -6.04 3.48 -33.87
N ALA A 507 -6.82 3.70 -32.81
CA ALA A 507 -7.39 2.61 -32.03
C ALA A 507 -8.41 1.79 -32.82
N ALA A 508 -9.13 2.40 -33.75
CA ALA A 508 -10.06 1.72 -34.65
C ALA A 508 -9.35 0.82 -35.67
N LYS A 509 -8.22 1.27 -36.25
CA LYS A 509 -7.56 0.59 -37.38
C LYS A 509 -6.33 -0.24 -37.00
N ARG A 510 -5.71 -0.02 -35.82
CA ARG A 510 -4.45 -0.67 -35.38
C ARG A 510 -4.46 -2.20 -35.43
N ARG A 511 -5.64 -2.82 -35.35
CA ARG A 511 -5.78 -4.28 -35.37
C ARG A 511 -5.25 -4.89 -36.67
N GLU A 512 -5.49 -4.24 -37.81
CA GLU A 512 -5.00 -4.66 -39.12
C GLU A 512 -3.48 -4.50 -39.22
N ALA A 513 -2.93 -3.51 -38.53
CA ALA A 513 -1.50 -3.25 -38.43
C ALA A 513 -0.74 -4.10 -37.40
N LEU A 514 -1.42 -5.05 -36.73
CA LEU A 514 -0.87 -5.82 -35.59
C LEU A 514 -0.39 -4.93 -34.42
N GLY A 515 -1.01 -3.75 -34.27
CA GLY A 515 -0.76 -2.81 -33.18
C GLY A 515 -1.53 -3.17 -31.91
N VAL A 516 -0.87 -3.05 -30.76
CA VAL A 516 -1.44 -3.22 -29.43
C VAL A 516 -1.20 -1.96 -28.62
N THR A 517 -2.22 -1.47 -27.92
CA THR A 517 -2.11 -0.28 -27.08
C THR A 517 -2.49 -0.60 -25.65
N ILE A 518 -1.60 -0.26 -24.72
CA ILE A 518 -1.80 -0.38 -23.28
C ILE A 518 -1.68 1.03 -22.69
N VAL A 519 -2.76 1.52 -22.10
CA VAL A 519 -2.80 2.86 -21.50
C VAL A 519 -3.10 2.78 -20.01
N ALA A 520 -2.43 3.61 -19.23
CA ALA A 520 -2.76 3.83 -17.83
C ALA A 520 -3.15 5.30 -17.61
N THR A 521 -4.27 5.53 -16.94
CA THR A 521 -4.73 6.87 -16.53
C THR A 521 -5.20 6.87 -15.08
N GLN A 522 -5.29 8.05 -14.49
CA GLN A 522 -5.75 8.21 -13.11
C GLN A 522 -7.26 8.03 -12.98
N SER A 523 -8.04 8.60 -13.90
CA SER A 523 -9.49 8.54 -13.92
C SER A 523 -10.05 8.87 -15.30
N LEU A 524 -11.31 8.52 -15.55
CA LEU A 524 -12.02 8.96 -16.76
C LEU A 524 -12.24 10.48 -16.76
N SER A 525 -12.42 11.12 -15.61
CA SER A 525 -12.53 12.59 -15.53
C SER A 525 -11.23 13.29 -15.98
N SER A 526 -10.07 12.76 -15.60
CA SER A 526 -8.77 13.31 -16.06
C SER A 526 -8.60 13.16 -17.57
N LEU A 527 -9.06 12.04 -18.14
CA LEU A 527 -9.04 11.82 -19.58
C LEU A 527 -10.04 12.73 -20.31
N ALA A 528 -11.24 12.91 -19.74
CA ALA A 528 -12.27 13.82 -20.25
C ALA A 528 -11.75 15.26 -20.32
N GLN A 529 -11.08 15.72 -19.27
CA GLN A 529 -10.48 17.05 -19.23
C GLN A 529 -9.39 17.22 -20.30
N ALA A 530 -8.54 16.22 -20.48
CA ALA A 530 -7.49 16.25 -21.50
C ALA A 530 -8.06 16.23 -22.93
N ILE A 531 -9.19 15.57 -23.14
CA ILE A 531 -9.86 15.47 -24.45
C ILE A 531 -10.75 16.69 -24.76
N GLY A 532 -11.37 17.30 -23.74
CA GLY A 532 -12.23 18.48 -23.88
C GLY A 532 -13.56 18.23 -24.61
N ASN A 533 -13.85 16.99 -25.01
CA ASN A 533 -15.05 16.59 -25.75
C ASN A 533 -15.53 15.21 -25.28
N ASP A 534 -16.73 15.14 -24.69
CA ASP A 534 -17.30 13.90 -24.15
C ASP A 534 -17.58 12.84 -25.23
N THR A 535 -18.06 13.24 -26.41
CA THR A 535 -18.31 12.30 -27.53
C THR A 535 -17.01 11.64 -28.01
N ALA A 536 -15.93 12.43 -28.10
CA ALA A 536 -14.63 11.92 -28.51
C ALA A 536 -14.01 11.02 -27.42
N LEU A 537 -14.21 11.36 -26.14
CA LEU A 537 -13.84 10.49 -25.02
C LEU A 537 -14.55 9.13 -25.12
N ASP A 538 -15.86 9.12 -25.29
CA ASP A 538 -16.64 7.89 -25.33
C ASP A 538 -16.22 7.01 -26.53
N THR A 539 -15.98 7.64 -27.69
CA THR A 539 -15.47 6.98 -28.90
C THR A 539 -14.09 6.35 -28.66
N LEU A 540 -13.16 7.08 -28.03
CA LEU A 540 -11.83 6.57 -27.72
C LEU A 540 -11.88 5.41 -26.72
N VAL A 541 -12.61 5.58 -25.61
CA VAL A 541 -12.69 4.59 -24.53
C VAL A 541 -13.33 3.30 -25.03
N GLN A 542 -14.33 3.37 -25.91
CA GLN A 542 -14.96 2.19 -26.52
C GLN A 542 -13.96 1.30 -27.29
N ASN A 543 -12.90 1.87 -27.86
CA ASN A 543 -11.87 1.11 -28.56
C ASN A 543 -10.95 0.30 -27.62
N PHE A 544 -11.07 0.44 -26.30
CA PHE A 544 -10.40 -0.40 -25.31
C PHE A 544 -11.38 -1.43 -24.74
N ARG A 545 -11.40 -2.62 -25.35
CA ARG A 545 -12.32 -3.68 -24.89
C ARG A 545 -11.86 -4.35 -23.60
N ASN A 546 -10.57 -4.30 -23.29
CA ASN A 546 -10.04 -4.79 -22.02
C ASN A 546 -9.82 -3.59 -21.09
N GLN A 547 -10.57 -3.54 -20.00
CA GLN A 547 -10.53 -2.46 -19.03
C GLN A 547 -10.30 -2.99 -17.62
N ILE A 548 -9.32 -2.43 -16.92
CA ILE A 548 -8.98 -2.79 -15.54
C ILE A 548 -9.10 -1.55 -14.67
N ILE A 549 -10.11 -1.54 -13.81
CA ILE A 549 -10.48 -0.42 -12.94
C ILE A 549 -10.06 -0.76 -11.52
N GLY A 550 -9.01 -0.12 -11.02
CA GLY A 550 -8.58 -0.20 -9.64
C GLY A 550 -9.40 0.70 -8.72
N HIS A 551 -8.91 0.89 -7.49
CA HIS A 551 -9.53 1.81 -6.54
C HIS A 551 -9.77 3.21 -7.16
N SER A 552 -11.02 3.67 -7.11
CA SER A 552 -11.42 4.99 -7.59
C SER A 552 -12.56 5.57 -6.76
N LYS A 553 -12.50 6.88 -6.54
CA LYS A 553 -13.58 7.71 -5.96
C LYS A 553 -14.15 8.71 -6.97
N ASP A 554 -13.66 8.67 -8.20
CA ASP A 554 -14.10 9.56 -9.27
C ASP A 554 -15.50 9.17 -9.74
N LYS A 555 -16.47 10.11 -9.65
CA LYS A 555 -17.87 9.85 -9.98
C LYS A 555 -18.02 9.32 -11.40
N ARG A 556 -17.35 9.92 -12.37
CA ARG A 556 -17.45 9.51 -13.79
C ARG A 556 -16.96 8.09 -13.99
N THR A 557 -15.81 7.74 -13.42
CA THR A 557 -15.26 6.37 -13.46
C THR A 557 -16.18 5.36 -12.77
N VAL A 558 -16.78 5.73 -11.63
CA VAL A 558 -17.71 4.87 -10.89
C VAL A 558 -19.00 4.61 -11.69
N GLU A 559 -19.64 5.66 -12.21
CA GLU A 559 -20.87 5.52 -13.00
C GLU A 559 -20.63 4.75 -14.31
N TYR A 560 -19.49 5.01 -14.97
CA TYR A 560 -19.07 4.22 -16.12
C TYR A 560 -18.94 2.73 -15.76
N CYS A 561 -18.24 2.40 -14.68
CA CYS A 561 -18.09 1.00 -14.24
C CYS A 561 -19.44 0.34 -13.91
N LYS A 562 -20.35 1.06 -13.24
CA LYS A 562 -21.72 0.56 -12.96
C LYS A 562 -22.47 0.20 -14.24
N TYR A 563 -22.41 1.08 -15.24
CA TYR A 563 -23.07 0.87 -16.53
C TYR A 563 -22.58 -0.42 -17.21
N PHE A 564 -21.26 -0.65 -17.27
CA PHE A 564 -20.70 -1.85 -17.90
C PHE A 564 -20.82 -3.12 -17.06
N ALA A 565 -20.82 -3.01 -15.73
CA ALA A 565 -21.01 -4.14 -14.83
C ALA A 565 -22.45 -4.71 -14.91
N GLY A 566 -23.40 -3.86 -15.30
CA GLY A 566 -24.82 -4.19 -15.39
C GLY A 566 -25.49 -4.34 -14.03
N GLU A 567 -26.70 -4.89 -14.04
CA GLU A 567 -27.52 -5.12 -12.86
C GLU A 567 -27.68 -6.62 -12.61
N VAL A 568 -27.83 -6.98 -11.33
CA VAL A 568 -28.14 -8.34 -10.88
C VAL A 568 -29.45 -8.33 -10.10
N GLU A 569 -30.25 -9.37 -10.28
CA GLU A 569 -31.47 -9.55 -9.50
C GLU A 569 -31.11 -10.01 -8.09
N LYS A 570 -31.56 -9.25 -7.10
CA LYS A 570 -31.33 -9.53 -5.68
C LYS A 570 -32.66 -9.62 -4.96
N VAL A 571 -32.86 -10.69 -4.20
CA VAL A 571 -34.01 -10.82 -3.31
C VAL A 571 -33.78 -9.92 -2.10
N VAL A 572 -34.63 -8.91 -1.95
CA VAL A 572 -34.64 -8.01 -0.80
C VAL A 572 -35.74 -8.45 0.15
N GLU A 573 -35.36 -8.86 1.35
CA GLU A 573 -36.30 -9.21 2.40
C GLU A 573 -36.56 -7.99 3.28
N SER A 574 -37.81 -7.54 3.35
CA SER A 574 -38.24 -6.57 4.36
C SER A 574 -39.01 -7.30 5.46
N LYS A 575 -38.57 -7.09 6.70
CA LYS A 575 -39.23 -7.58 7.91
C LYS A 575 -39.89 -6.39 8.57
N SER A 576 -41.22 -6.38 8.64
CA SER A 576 -41.94 -5.42 9.47
C SER A 576 -42.49 -6.11 10.70
N TYR A 577 -42.36 -5.42 11.83
CA TYR A 577 -42.94 -5.82 13.09
C TYR A 577 -44.02 -4.78 13.40
N SER A 578 -45.27 -5.23 13.46
CA SER A 578 -46.38 -4.39 13.89
C SER A 578 -46.85 -4.88 15.25
N GLU A 579 -46.89 -3.95 16.20
CA GLU A 579 -47.40 -4.16 17.53
C GLU A 579 -48.73 -3.40 17.66
N SER A 580 -49.83 -4.13 17.83
CA SER A 580 -51.16 -3.55 18.04
C SER A 580 -51.70 -3.99 19.39
N GLY A 581 -52.08 -3.06 20.25
CA GLY A 581 -52.66 -3.36 21.56
C GLY A 581 -54.00 -2.66 21.79
N SER A 582 -54.97 -3.36 22.38
CA SER A 582 -56.24 -2.76 22.79
C SER A 582 -56.06 -2.00 24.12
N LYS A 583 -56.45 -0.71 24.15
CA LYS A 583 -56.40 0.23 25.29
C LYS A 583 -54.98 0.65 25.72
N PRO A 584 -54.35 1.62 25.04
CA PRO A 584 -53.07 2.18 25.44
C PRO A 584 -53.20 3.10 26.68
N LEU A 585 -52.32 2.90 27.67
CA LEU A 585 -52.17 3.78 28.83
C LEU A 585 -51.01 4.75 28.59
N LYS A 586 -51.23 6.05 28.82
CA LYS A 586 -50.22 7.09 28.61
C LYS A 586 -49.31 7.20 29.84
N ASN A 587 -48.02 6.92 29.65
CA ASN A 587 -47.04 7.02 30.72
C ASN A 587 -46.62 8.49 30.89
N ILE A 588 -46.98 9.09 32.03
CA ILE A 588 -46.97 10.56 32.22
C ILE A 588 -45.54 11.15 32.23
N PHE A 589 -44.53 10.36 32.60
CA PHE A 589 -43.14 10.83 32.66
C PHE A 589 -42.41 10.85 31.31
N ASN A 590 -42.73 9.91 30.41
CA ASN A 590 -41.99 9.76 29.15
C ASN A 590 -42.86 10.03 27.91
N GLY A 591 -44.17 10.31 28.10
CA GLY A 591 -45.12 10.56 27.01
C GLY A 591 -45.48 9.34 26.16
N LEU A 592 -44.80 8.20 26.33
CA LEU A 592 -45.05 6.97 25.60
C LEU A 592 -46.34 6.27 26.04
N LEU A 593 -47.06 5.72 25.07
CA LEU A 593 -48.26 4.90 25.25
C LEU A 593 -47.84 3.43 25.41
N THR A 594 -48.21 2.80 26.53
CA THR A 594 -47.91 1.39 26.83
C THR A 594 -49.20 0.58 26.92
N THR A 595 -49.26 -0.60 26.30
CA THR A 595 -50.43 -1.51 26.36
C THR A 595 -50.07 -2.77 27.13
N SER A 596 -51.02 -3.34 27.89
CA SER A 596 -50.78 -4.52 28.73
C SER A 596 -50.92 -5.87 28.00
N LYS A 597 -51.46 -5.86 26.77
CA LYS A 597 -51.61 -7.05 25.90
C LYS A 597 -51.34 -6.68 24.43
N PRO A 598 -50.09 -6.48 24.02
CA PRO A 598 -49.75 -6.24 22.63
C PRO A 598 -49.88 -7.54 21.82
N THR A 599 -50.53 -7.45 20.65
CA THR A 599 -50.42 -8.47 19.60
C THR A 599 -49.28 -8.06 18.69
N VAL A 600 -48.26 -8.90 18.60
CA VAL A 600 -47.11 -8.68 17.71
C VAL A 600 -47.31 -9.54 16.47
N SER A 601 -47.47 -8.91 15.32
CA SER A 601 -47.44 -9.58 14.03
C SER A 601 -46.13 -9.26 13.31
N GLN A 602 -45.47 -10.29 12.81
CA GLN A 602 -44.31 -10.16 11.95
C GLN A 602 -44.75 -10.44 10.52
N SER A 603 -44.52 -9.50 9.61
CA SER A 603 -44.71 -9.74 8.19
C SER A 603 -43.34 -9.74 7.49
N LEU A 604 -43.10 -10.78 6.69
CA LEU A 604 -41.93 -10.91 5.84
C LEU A 604 -42.39 -10.68 4.40
N ASN A 605 -41.87 -9.64 3.76
CA ASN A 605 -42.13 -9.38 2.37
C ASN A 605 -40.82 -9.55 1.58
N GLN A 606 -40.81 -10.47 0.63
CA GLN A 606 -39.67 -10.72 -0.25
C GLN A 606 -39.96 -10.09 -1.60
N ASN A 607 -39.13 -9.13 -2.00
CA ASN A 607 -39.24 -8.47 -3.30
C ASN A 607 -37.97 -8.70 -4.10
N VAL A 608 -38.09 -9.06 -5.37
CA VAL A 608 -36.96 -9.18 -6.28
C VAL A 608 -36.68 -7.80 -6.88
N GLN A 609 -35.52 -7.23 -6.58
CA GLN A 609 -35.10 -5.93 -7.10
C GLN A 609 -33.86 -6.08 -7.96
N LYS A 610 -33.81 -5.35 -9.08
CA LYS A 610 -32.58 -5.20 -9.86
C LYS A 610 -31.67 -4.20 -9.16
N VAL A 611 -30.47 -4.65 -8.80
CA VAL A 611 -29.48 -3.85 -8.08
C VAL A 611 -28.20 -3.83 -8.91
N PRO A 612 -27.46 -2.70 -9.00
CA PRO A 612 -26.19 -2.65 -9.69
C PRO A 612 -25.23 -3.73 -9.20
N ARG A 613 -24.57 -4.43 -10.13
CA ARG A 613 -23.60 -5.49 -9.83
C ARG A 613 -22.41 -4.98 -9.01
N ILE A 614 -22.02 -3.74 -9.26
CA ILE A 614 -20.98 -3.02 -8.52
C ILE A 614 -21.54 -1.69 -8.02
N THR A 615 -21.16 -1.29 -6.81
CA THR A 615 -21.48 0.03 -6.25
C THR A 615 -20.22 0.90 -6.15
N GLY A 616 -20.42 2.21 -5.93
CA GLY A 616 -19.29 3.11 -5.65
C GLY A 616 -18.52 2.72 -4.40
N GLU A 617 -19.22 2.17 -3.40
CA GLU A 617 -18.61 1.62 -2.18
C GLU A 617 -17.65 0.47 -2.52
N THR A 618 -18.05 -0.47 -3.37
CA THR A 618 -17.20 -1.59 -3.83
C THR A 618 -15.89 -1.08 -4.42
N LEU A 619 -15.94 -0.11 -5.34
CA LEU A 619 -14.74 0.47 -5.99
C LEU A 619 -13.86 1.25 -5.00
N SER A 620 -14.47 1.96 -4.05
CA SER A 620 -13.72 2.69 -3.01
C SER A 620 -13.09 1.80 -1.94
N ASN A 621 -13.58 0.56 -1.80
CA ASN A 621 -13.10 -0.41 -0.82
C ASN A 621 -12.14 -1.46 -1.41
N LEU A 622 -11.83 -1.38 -2.71
CA LEU A 622 -10.80 -2.22 -3.35
C LEU A 622 -9.45 -2.02 -2.63
N LYS A 623 -8.82 -3.13 -2.25
CA LYS A 623 -7.52 -3.11 -1.58
C LYS A 623 -6.40 -2.87 -2.60
N SER A 624 -5.18 -2.66 -2.10
CA SER A 624 -3.99 -2.55 -2.96
C SER A 624 -3.83 -3.80 -3.84
N ASN A 625 -3.57 -3.60 -5.13
CA ASN A 625 -3.48 -4.66 -6.15
C ASN A 625 -4.80 -5.44 -6.38
N GLU A 626 -5.94 -4.93 -5.91
CA GLU A 626 -7.26 -5.39 -6.32
C GLU A 626 -7.83 -4.47 -7.40
N ALA A 627 -8.55 -5.06 -8.35
CA ALA A 627 -9.23 -4.34 -9.42
C ALA A 627 -10.53 -5.04 -9.82
N VAL A 628 -11.37 -4.32 -10.53
CA VAL A 628 -12.49 -4.83 -11.33
C VAL A 628 -12.05 -4.83 -12.79
N GLY A 629 -12.60 -5.69 -13.63
CA GLY A 629 -12.33 -5.54 -15.05
C GLY A 629 -13.34 -6.15 -15.98
N PHE A 630 -13.31 -5.62 -17.20
CA PHE A 630 -14.04 -6.11 -18.35
C PHE A 630 -13.03 -6.61 -19.37
N PHE A 631 -13.21 -7.83 -19.85
CA PHE A 631 -12.22 -8.48 -20.71
C PHE A 631 -12.89 -9.05 -21.94
N PHE A 632 -12.13 -9.10 -23.02
CA PHE A 632 -12.52 -9.75 -24.26
C PHE A 632 -11.59 -10.95 -24.49
N ASN A 633 -12.13 -12.17 -24.65
CA ASN A 633 -11.30 -13.36 -24.88
C ASN A 633 -10.96 -13.59 -26.37
N GLY A 634 -11.43 -12.73 -27.27
CA GLY A 634 -11.34 -12.92 -28.73
C GLY A 634 -12.64 -13.35 -29.39
N VAL A 635 -13.63 -13.77 -28.60
CA VAL A 635 -14.98 -14.19 -29.03
C VAL A 635 -16.03 -13.42 -28.23
N ASP A 636 -15.99 -13.53 -26.90
CA ASP A 636 -16.96 -12.96 -25.98
C ASP A 636 -16.31 -11.96 -25.02
N SER A 637 -17.12 -11.00 -24.57
CA SER A 637 -16.78 -10.14 -23.46
C SER A 637 -17.29 -10.73 -22.14
N PHE A 638 -16.52 -10.60 -21.07
CA PHE A 638 -16.92 -11.04 -19.75
C PHE A 638 -16.46 -10.05 -18.68
N PHE A 639 -17.25 -9.96 -17.61
CA PHE A 639 -16.99 -9.08 -16.47
C PHE A 639 -16.41 -9.87 -15.29
N VAL A 640 -15.45 -9.26 -14.59
CA VAL A 640 -14.80 -9.82 -13.40
C VAL A 640 -14.93 -8.81 -12.26
N GLU A 641 -15.70 -9.18 -11.24
CA GLU A 641 -15.93 -8.35 -10.05
C GLU A 641 -14.68 -8.15 -9.20
N LYS A 642 -13.78 -9.14 -9.19
CA LYS A 642 -12.57 -9.06 -8.37
C LYS A 642 -11.38 -9.74 -9.04
N ILE A 643 -10.37 -8.92 -9.30
CA ILE A 643 -9.09 -9.30 -9.89
C ILE A 643 -8.00 -9.12 -8.83
N GLY A 644 -7.23 -10.17 -8.58
CA GLY A 644 -5.97 -10.10 -7.85
C GLY A 644 -4.80 -9.87 -8.80
N LEU A 645 -4.31 -8.63 -8.88
CA LEU A 645 -3.13 -8.29 -9.65
C LEU A 645 -1.87 -8.89 -9.00
N LYS A 646 -0.84 -9.16 -9.81
CA LYS A 646 0.40 -9.82 -9.38
C LYS A 646 1.61 -8.88 -9.58
N PRO A 647 2.02 -8.14 -8.54
CA PRO A 647 3.13 -7.20 -8.62
C PRO A 647 4.48 -7.84 -8.97
N LEU A 648 5.35 -7.08 -9.63
CA LEU A 648 6.63 -7.60 -10.12
C LEU A 648 7.61 -8.01 -9.01
N TYR A 649 7.50 -7.41 -7.82
CA TYR A 649 8.36 -7.74 -6.69
C TYR A 649 8.13 -9.17 -6.14
N LEU A 650 7.07 -9.85 -6.57
CA LEU A 650 6.83 -11.25 -6.20
C LEU A 650 7.86 -12.16 -6.90
N LYS A 651 8.47 -13.07 -6.13
CA LYS A 651 9.42 -14.07 -6.67
C LYS A 651 8.76 -15.03 -7.67
N THR A 652 7.49 -15.36 -7.46
CA THR A 652 6.68 -16.20 -8.35
C THR A 652 5.27 -15.64 -8.48
N MET A 653 4.67 -15.80 -9.66
CA MET A 653 3.28 -15.40 -9.90
C MET A 653 2.29 -16.36 -9.23
N LYS A 654 2.67 -17.63 -8.98
CA LYS A 654 1.83 -18.66 -8.35
C LYS A 654 1.69 -18.45 -6.83
N ILE A 655 1.09 -17.33 -6.45
CA ILE A 655 0.81 -16.95 -5.06
C ILE A 655 -0.62 -16.44 -4.98
N THR A 656 -1.39 -16.92 -4.01
CA THR A 656 -2.77 -16.45 -3.79
C THR A 656 -2.78 -14.97 -3.46
N HIS A 657 -3.78 -14.24 -3.97
CA HIS A 657 -3.92 -12.82 -3.70
C HIS A 657 -4.06 -12.54 -2.19
N LYS A 658 -4.67 -13.45 -1.42
CA LYS A 658 -4.68 -13.39 0.06
C LYS A 658 -3.26 -13.31 0.64
N LYS A 659 -2.34 -14.16 0.15
CA LYS A 659 -0.91 -14.12 0.53
C LYS A 659 -0.20 -12.89 0.00
N VAL A 660 -0.55 -12.39 -1.19
CA VAL A 660 -0.02 -11.12 -1.71
C VAL A 660 -0.39 -9.97 -0.79
N LEU A 661 -1.64 -9.88 -0.34
CA LEU A 661 -2.09 -8.89 0.64
C LEU A 661 -1.38 -9.06 1.98
N GLU A 662 -1.17 -10.30 2.43
CA GLU A 662 -0.40 -10.57 3.65
C GLU A 662 1.06 -10.15 3.53
N LEU A 663 1.72 -10.43 2.40
CA LEU A 663 3.07 -9.98 2.10
C LEU A 663 3.16 -8.46 1.95
N THR A 664 2.16 -7.82 1.34
CA THR A 664 2.11 -6.36 1.19
C THR A 664 1.87 -5.71 2.55
N ARG A 665 1.01 -6.28 3.39
CA ARG A 665 0.83 -5.85 4.79
C ARG A 665 2.08 -6.10 5.61
N LYS A 666 2.76 -7.24 5.42
CA LYS A 666 4.04 -7.55 6.05
C LYS A 666 5.16 -6.69 5.52
N ALA A 667 5.15 -6.24 4.27
CA ALA A 667 6.16 -5.37 3.68
C ALA A 667 5.95 -3.90 4.03
N ALA A 668 4.69 -3.44 4.04
CA ALA A 668 4.29 -2.17 4.65
C ALA A 668 4.63 -2.19 6.13
N ALA A 669 4.34 -3.31 6.81
CA ALA A 669 4.83 -3.55 8.14
C ALA A 669 6.36 -3.61 8.14
N VAL A 670 7.09 -4.18 7.17
CA VAL A 670 8.57 -4.29 7.20
C VAL A 670 9.27 -2.95 6.98
N CYS A 671 8.73 -2.08 6.13
CA CYS A 671 9.10 -0.66 6.10
C CYS A 671 8.72 0.09 7.38
N LEU A 672 7.77 -0.43 8.17
CA LEU A 672 7.44 -0.01 9.54
C LEU A 672 8.18 -0.81 10.64
N ILE A 673 8.79 -1.97 10.35
CA ILE A 673 9.44 -2.94 11.28
C ILE A 673 10.96 -2.67 11.30
N LEU A 674 11.42 -1.54 10.77
CA LEU A 674 12.54 -0.86 11.43
C LEU A 674 12.15 -0.35 12.83
N PHE A 675 10.87 -0.41 13.19
CA PHE A 675 10.35 -0.14 14.53
C PHE A 675 9.56 -1.34 15.07
N PHE A 676 10.28 -2.38 15.46
CA PHE A 676 9.74 -3.34 16.43
C PHE A 676 9.46 -2.59 17.74
N VAL A 677 8.21 -2.18 17.95
CA VAL A 677 7.64 -2.06 19.30
C VAL A 677 7.07 -3.45 19.63
N PRO A 678 7.79 -4.32 20.36
CA PRO A 678 7.26 -5.63 20.76
C PRO A 678 5.89 -5.52 21.42
N LYS A 679 5.07 -6.56 21.19
CA LYS A 679 3.63 -6.63 21.49
C LYS A 679 3.25 -6.51 22.96
N SER A 680 4.20 -6.53 23.89
CA SER A 680 3.93 -6.18 25.27
C SER A 680 5.25 -5.76 25.91
N PHE A 681 5.51 -4.45 25.96
CA PHE A 681 6.46 -3.97 26.94
C PHE A 681 5.80 -4.06 28.30
N GLY A 682 6.48 -4.61 29.30
CA GLY A 682 6.00 -4.63 30.70
C GLY A 682 5.98 -3.24 31.35
N PHE A 683 5.84 -2.18 30.55
CA PHE A 683 5.83 -0.77 30.94
C PHE A 683 5.06 0.09 29.92
N PRO A 684 4.49 1.24 30.33
CA PRO A 684 3.81 2.18 29.45
C PRO A 684 4.72 2.74 28.35
N THR A 685 4.18 2.86 27.14
CA THR A 685 4.89 3.41 25.96
C THR A 685 4.08 4.56 25.36
N VAL A 686 4.57 5.15 24.27
CA VAL A 686 3.78 6.09 23.45
C VAL A 686 2.36 5.58 23.15
N CYS A 687 2.18 4.27 22.98
CA CYS A 687 0.86 3.68 22.74
C CYS A 687 -0.10 3.81 23.92
N SER A 688 0.38 3.93 25.16
CA SER A 688 -0.46 4.22 26.33
C SER A 688 -1.10 5.61 26.21
N ALA A 689 -0.41 6.58 25.60
CA ALA A 689 -0.96 7.91 25.31
C ALA A 689 -1.80 7.95 24.02
N VAL A 690 -1.50 7.12 23.02
CA VAL A 690 -2.24 7.06 21.74
C VAL A 690 -3.58 6.32 21.87
N LYS A 691 -3.66 5.29 22.72
CA LYS A 691 -4.91 4.54 22.98
C LYS A 691 -5.95 5.34 23.76
N SER A 692 -5.58 6.50 24.30
CA SER A 692 -6.49 7.38 25.03
C SER A 692 -7.68 7.78 24.13
N PRO A 693 -8.94 7.69 24.60
CA PRO A 693 -10.11 8.11 23.82
C PRO A 693 -10.05 9.57 23.36
N SER A 694 -9.27 10.39 24.07
CA SER A 694 -9.07 11.81 23.79
C SER A 694 -7.80 12.11 22.99
N PHE A 695 -7.12 11.09 22.46
CA PHE A 695 -5.86 11.22 21.72
C PHE A 695 -5.94 12.26 20.59
N THR A 696 -6.95 12.17 19.73
CA THR A 696 -7.15 13.11 18.61
C THR A 696 -7.33 14.55 19.10
N SER A 697 -8.04 14.72 20.23
CA SER A 697 -8.23 16.03 20.87
C SER A 697 -6.96 16.55 21.54
N CYS A 698 -6.04 15.68 21.95
CA CYS A 698 -4.75 16.03 22.54
C CYS A 698 -3.74 16.44 21.45
N MET A 699 -3.64 15.63 20.40
CA MET A 699 -2.70 15.81 19.29
C MET A 699 -2.96 17.09 18.50
N GLN A 700 -4.22 17.49 18.29
CA GLN A 700 -4.62 18.73 17.58
C GLN A 700 -3.75 19.06 16.36
N HIS A 701 -3.69 18.13 15.41
CA HIS A 701 -2.96 18.36 14.17
C HIS A 701 -3.69 19.38 13.29
N THR A 702 -2.99 20.43 12.90
CA THR A 702 -3.45 21.48 11.98
C THR A 702 -2.47 21.64 10.83
N THR A 703 -3.02 22.03 9.68
CA THR A 703 -2.24 22.32 8.47
C THR A 703 -2.62 23.71 7.96
N SER A 704 -1.63 24.56 7.68
CA SER A 704 -1.78 25.89 7.11
C SER A 704 -0.80 26.11 5.95
N GLY A 705 -0.95 27.18 5.16
CA GLY A 705 0.00 27.52 4.10
C GLY A 705 1.30 28.10 4.65
N CYS A 706 2.43 27.75 4.03
CA CYS A 706 3.74 28.39 4.24
C CYS A 706 4.53 28.43 2.93
N MET A 707 5.71 29.06 2.93
CA MET A 707 6.66 29.03 1.81
C MET A 707 7.92 28.28 2.24
N CYS A 708 8.46 27.39 1.39
CA CYS A 708 9.71 26.69 1.68
C CYS A 708 10.58 26.50 0.44
N GLY A 709 11.89 26.27 0.66
CA GLY A 709 12.88 26.06 -0.40
C GLY A 709 13.44 27.34 -1.03
N THR A 710 14.42 27.16 -1.90
CA THR A 710 15.03 28.20 -2.74
C THR A 710 15.01 27.74 -4.21
N PRO A 711 14.28 28.42 -5.11
CA PRO A 711 13.39 29.57 -4.88
C PRO A 711 12.16 29.21 -4.02
N PRO A 712 11.53 30.21 -3.35
CA PRO A 712 10.40 29.98 -2.46
C PRO A 712 9.20 29.44 -3.25
N ARG A 713 8.69 28.27 -2.83
CA ARG A 713 7.49 27.66 -3.40
C ARG A 713 6.42 27.42 -2.32
N PRO A 714 5.13 27.32 -2.70
CA PRO A 714 4.06 27.00 -1.77
C PRO A 714 4.29 25.66 -1.07
N CYS A 715 4.19 25.66 0.25
CA CYS A 715 4.41 24.53 1.14
C CYS A 715 3.31 24.46 2.21
N ALA A 716 3.26 23.36 2.95
CA ALA A 716 2.33 23.14 4.04
C ALA A 716 3.05 23.26 5.40
N SER A 717 2.53 24.13 6.27
CA SER A 717 2.94 24.25 7.66
C SER A 717 2.11 23.28 8.48
N HIS A 718 2.79 22.30 9.10
CA HIS A 718 2.18 21.35 10.00
C HIS A 718 2.43 21.78 11.44
N SER A 719 1.40 21.67 12.28
CA SER A 719 1.51 21.86 13.73
C SER A 719 0.74 20.76 14.44
N TYR A 720 1.35 20.07 15.39
CA TYR A 720 0.70 19.04 16.22
C TYR A 720 1.40 18.87 17.57
N TYR A 721 0.70 18.24 18.50
CA TYR A 721 1.24 17.86 19.82
C TYR A 721 1.62 16.38 19.83
N PHE A 722 2.74 16.06 20.46
CA PHE A 722 3.16 14.68 20.71
C PHE A 722 3.47 14.47 22.20
N PRO A 723 3.29 13.26 22.75
CA PRO A 723 3.55 12.98 24.15
C PRO A 723 5.06 12.86 24.36
N GLN A 724 5.59 13.75 25.18
CA GLN A 724 7.03 13.91 25.36
C GLN A 724 7.55 13.18 26.60
N SER A 725 6.90 13.40 27.75
CA SER A 725 7.35 12.82 29.04
C SER A 725 6.17 12.24 29.81
N PHE A 726 6.41 11.13 30.49
CA PHE A 726 5.54 10.58 31.51
C PHE A 726 6.01 11.03 32.90
N ILE A 727 5.05 11.32 33.77
CA ILE A 727 5.29 11.52 35.21
C ILE A 727 4.49 10.49 35.97
N GLU A 728 5.20 9.60 36.66
CA GLU A 728 4.64 8.64 37.59
C GLU A 728 4.60 9.29 38.98
N VAL A 729 3.45 9.17 39.66
CA VAL A 729 3.28 9.63 41.04
C VAL A 729 2.69 8.49 41.85
N THR A 730 3.34 8.12 42.96
CA THR A 730 2.93 6.96 43.74
C THR A 730 3.14 7.14 45.24
N THR A 731 2.27 6.52 46.04
CA THR A 731 2.47 6.40 47.50
C THR A 731 3.23 5.13 47.89
N ALA A 732 3.53 4.24 46.93
CA ALA A 732 4.25 2.99 47.13
C ALA A 732 5.73 3.11 46.71
N PRO A 733 6.68 3.16 47.67
CA PRO A 733 8.10 3.18 47.35
C PRO A 733 8.48 1.93 46.53
N GLN A 734 9.39 2.09 45.56
CA GLN A 734 9.95 1.03 44.70
C GLN A 734 9.00 0.27 43.76
N LYS A 735 7.69 0.53 43.79
CA LYS A 735 6.80 0.10 42.69
C LYS A 735 6.85 1.13 41.58
N SER A 736 7.10 0.69 40.35
CA SER A 736 7.07 1.54 39.16
C SER A 736 6.44 0.83 37.97
N PHE A 737 5.69 1.57 37.17
CA PHE A 737 5.29 1.18 35.82
C PHE A 737 6.48 0.87 34.92
N PHE A 738 7.66 1.42 35.20
CA PHE A 738 8.83 1.33 34.33
C PHE A 738 9.89 0.31 34.80
N MET A 739 9.55 -0.60 35.73
CA MET A 739 10.47 -1.66 36.20
C MET A 739 10.92 -2.61 35.08
N GLY A 740 10.16 -2.72 33.98
CA GLY A 740 10.57 -3.50 32.81
C GLY A 740 11.63 -2.80 31.93
N MET A 741 12.02 -1.56 32.23
CA MET A 741 13.08 -0.84 31.51
C MET A 741 14.43 -0.99 32.24
N PRO A 742 15.48 -1.54 31.59
CA PRO A 742 16.74 -1.83 32.27
C PRO A 742 17.39 -0.64 32.98
N GLY A 743 17.45 0.54 32.35
CA GLY A 743 18.06 1.73 32.94
C GLY A 743 17.25 2.31 34.11
N ALA A 744 15.92 2.37 33.96
CA ALA A 744 15.00 2.83 35.00
C ALA A 744 15.01 1.90 36.23
N ALA A 745 15.04 0.58 36.00
CA ALA A 745 15.11 -0.42 37.06
C ALA A 745 16.43 -0.34 37.84
N LEU A 746 17.57 -0.19 37.15
CA LEU A 746 18.87 0.00 37.79
C LEU A 746 18.93 1.29 38.62
N GLN A 747 18.37 2.39 38.10
CA GLN A 747 18.33 3.69 38.79
C GLN A 747 17.45 3.66 40.06
N LEU A 748 16.34 2.93 40.02
CA LEU A 748 15.49 2.68 41.19
C LEU A 748 16.17 1.75 42.20
N GLY A 749 16.84 0.70 41.71
CA GLY A 749 17.61 -0.23 42.55
C GLY A 749 18.83 0.41 43.23
N SER A 750 19.39 1.49 42.68
CA SER A 750 20.46 2.25 43.33
C SER A 750 19.96 3.31 44.31
N ALA A 751 18.64 3.54 44.40
CA ALA A 751 18.02 4.52 45.29
C ALA A 751 17.67 3.94 46.68
N ILE A 752 18.05 2.68 46.95
CA ILE A 752 17.54 1.85 48.05
C ILE A 752 17.90 2.34 49.47
N GLU A 753 18.87 3.24 49.63
CA GLU A 753 19.29 3.68 50.98
C GLU A 753 18.60 4.93 51.54
N SER A 754 17.52 5.45 50.93
CA SER A 754 16.73 6.49 51.60
C SER A 754 15.22 6.28 51.50
N VAL A 755 14.57 6.33 52.67
CA VAL A 755 13.11 6.37 52.93
C VAL A 755 12.40 5.01 53.11
N THR A 756 12.61 4.38 54.27
CA THR A 756 11.62 3.49 54.89
C THR A 756 10.54 4.30 55.61
N GLY A 757 9.27 4.04 55.26
CA GLY A 757 8.10 4.43 56.04
C GLY A 757 7.61 5.86 55.79
N PHE A 758 6.51 5.98 55.06
CA PHE A 758 5.43 7.00 55.14
C PHE A 758 4.77 7.06 53.76
N GLY A 759 3.76 6.20 53.60
CA GLY A 759 2.77 6.27 52.53
C GLY A 759 1.41 6.17 53.21
N GLY A 760 0.96 7.27 53.80
CA GLY A 760 -0.28 7.34 54.55
C GLY A 760 -0.98 8.66 54.27
N GLU A 761 -2.27 8.58 53.97
CA GLU A 761 -3.18 9.71 53.89
C GLU A 761 -3.61 10.06 55.32
N GLU A 762 -3.28 11.26 55.78
CA GLU A 762 -3.74 11.77 57.09
C GLU A 762 -4.44 13.12 56.86
N MET A 763 -5.75 13.17 57.15
CA MET A 763 -6.57 14.40 57.23
C MET A 763 -6.33 15.45 56.12
N GLY A 764 -6.26 15.05 54.85
CA GLY A 764 -6.12 15.97 53.70
C GLY A 764 -4.67 16.33 53.31
N SER A 765 -3.69 15.73 53.97
CA SER A 765 -2.28 15.77 53.58
C SER A 765 -1.85 14.45 52.94
N TYR A 766 -1.15 14.54 51.81
CA TYR A 766 -0.67 13.40 51.03
C TYR A 766 0.84 13.46 50.87
N PHE A 767 1.50 12.31 50.93
CA PHE A 767 2.90 12.18 50.60
C PHE A 767 3.09 11.30 49.37
N PHE A 768 3.70 11.84 48.32
CA PHE A 768 3.98 11.12 47.08
C PHE A 768 5.46 11.04 46.75
N GLN A 769 5.86 9.88 46.24
CA GLN A 769 7.04 9.75 45.38
C GLN A 769 6.65 10.11 43.96
N ALA A 770 7.56 10.75 43.22
CA ALA A 770 7.31 11.20 41.87
C ALA A 770 8.54 11.02 40.99
N ARG A 771 8.32 10.54 39.77
CA ARG A 771 9.37 10.14 38.84
C ARG A 771 9.03 10.59 37.43
N VAL A 772 9.99 11.17 36.73
CA VAL A 772 9.81 11.74 35.39
C VAL A 772 10.66 10.96 34.40
N ILE A 773 10.06 10.52 33.30
CA ILE A 773 10.76 9.79 32.23
C ILE A 773 10.26 10.27 30.87
N GLN A 774 11.14 10.29 29.88
CA GLN A 774 10.73 10.48 28.49
C GLN A 774 9.77 9.36 28.06
N VAL A 775 8.73 9.71 27.29
CA VAL A 775 7.77 8.73 26.77
C VAL A 775 8.51 7.72 25.89
N PRO A 776 8.54 6.43 26.27
CA PRO A 776 9.29 5.45 25.51
C PRO A 776 8.74 5.27 24.10
N LEU A 777 9.65 5.21 23.12
CA LEU A 777 9.36 4.97 21.70
C LEU A 777 8.59 6.12 21.04
N SER A 778 8.55 7.29 21.66
CA SER A 778 7.89 8.48 21.11
C SER A 778 8.62 9.01 19.87
N ALA A 779 9.96 9.03 19.88
CA ALA A 779 10.75 9.49 18.73
C ALA A 779 10.54 8.57 17.52
N VAL A 780 10.51 7.27 17.79
CA VAL A 780 10.23 6.19 16.84
C VAL A 780 8.83 6.33 16.23
N ALA A 781 7.80 6.43 17.08
CA ALA A 781 6.41 6.44 16.63
C ALA A 781 6.05 7.68 15.80
N TYR A 782 6.70 8.81 16.07
CA TYR A 782 6.45 10.08 15.38
C TYR A 782 7.41 10.35 14.22
N GLN A 783 8.32 9.43 13.88
CA GLN A 783 9.27 9.63 12.78
C GLN A 783 8.59 9.76 11.40
N GLY A 784 7.44 9.11 11.19
CA GLY A 784 6.65 9.23 9.97
C GLY A 784 5.81 10.53 9.86
N MET A 785 5.75 11.32 10.93
CA MET A 785 5.02 12.59 10.94
C MET A 785 5.89 13.71 10.36
N ALA A 786 5.29 14.71 9.70
CA ALA A 786 6.04 15.76 8.98
C ALA A 786 7.13 16.49 9.79
N CYS A 787 6.92 16.68 11.10
CA CYS A 787 7.86 17.38 11.98
C CYS A 787 8.71 16.44 12.85
N GLY A 788 8.52 15.11 12.76
CA GLY A 788 9.22 14.12 13.57
C GLY A 788 8.88 14.13 15.06
N GLY A 789 9.60 13.31 15.84
CA GLY A 789 9.68 13.36 17.30
C GLY A 789 11.11 13.75 17.72
N ASN A 790 11.27 14.90 18.36
CA ASN A 790 12.54 15.65 18.35
C ASN A 790 13.46 15.38 19.56
N GLN A 791 13.48 14.15 20.09
CA GLN A 791 14.36 13.79 21.21
C GLN A 791 14.99 12.41 21.04
N MET A 792 16.25 12.26 21.43
CA MET A 792 16.90 10.96 21.56
C MET A 792 16.17 10.13 22.61
N GLU A 793 15.93 8.85 22.35
CA GLU A 793 15.29 7.94 23.31
C GLU A 793 16.18 7.75 24.55
N LYS A 794 15.56 7.82 25.74
CA LYS A 794 16.21 7.55 27.03
C LYS A 794 15.56 6.33 27.68
N MET A 795 16.37 5.51 28.33
CA MET A 795 15.92 4.29 29.02
C MET A 795 15.96 4.42 30.55
N CYS A 796 16.03 5.65 31.07
CA CYS A 796 16.18 6.00 32.48
C CYS A 796 15.33 7.23 32.81
N PHE A 797 15.10 7.49 34.10
CA PHE A 797 14.35 8.65 34.56
C PHE A 797 15.17 9.95 34.44
N ASP A 798 14.51 11.01 33.99
CA ASP A 798 15.02 12.38 33.99
C ASP A 798 15.21 12.91 35.41
N ALA A 799 14.34 12.51 36.34
CA ALA A 799 14.45 12.76 37.79
C ALA A 799 13.64 11.72 38.57
N ILE A 800 14.14 11.29 39.73
CA ILE A 800 13.38 10.51 40.72
C ILE A 800 13.46 11.17 42.09
N SER A 801 12.36 11.21 42.80
CA SER A 801 12.28 11.82 44.13
C SER A 801 13.16 11.12 45.17
N GLU A 802 13.40 9.82 45.01
CA GLU A 802 14.22 9.01 45.91
C GLU A 802 15.73 9.33 45.83
N HIS A 803 16.15 10.06 44.80
CA HIS A 803 17.53 10.58 44.67
C HIS A 803 17.71 11.96 45.33
N ILE A 804 16.66 12.49 45.94
CA ILE A 804 16.62 13.87 46.44
C ILE A 804 16.36 13.84 47.95
N GLU A 805 17.42 14.02 48.74
CA GLU A 805 17.33 13.99 50.22
C GLU A 805 16.32 15.02 50.77
N SER A 806 16.25 16.20 50.15
CA SER A 806 15.33 17.27 50.54
C SER A 806 13.89 17.08 50.04
N TRP A 807 13.57 16.04 49.25
CA TRP A 807 12.21 15.83 48.73
C TRP A 807 11.20 15.58 49.84
N ARG A 808 11.64 15.01 50.97
CA ARG A 808 10.79 14.78 52.14
C ARG A 808 10.47 16.08 52.88
N THR A 809 11.47 16.91 53.09
CA THR A 809 11.39 18.04 54.03
C THR A 809 11.19 19.39 53.34
N GLY A 810 11.47 19.48 52.05
CA GLY A 810 11.47 20.74 51.30
C GLY A 810 12.56 21.72 51.72
N VAL A 811 13.52 21.31 52.55
CA VAL A 811 14.51 22.19 53.20
C VAL A 811 15.35 22.98 52.19
N ALA A 812 15.62 22.40 51.02
CA ALA A 812 16.37 23.04 49.94
C ALA A 812 15.67 24.27 49.32
N ASP A 813 14.35 24.41 49.49
CA ASP A 813 13.58 25.56 48.99
C ASP A 813 13.18 26.54 50.11
N LEU A 814 13.29 26.16 51.39
CA LEU A 814 12.85 26.99 52.52
C LEU A 814 13.57 28.34 52.61
N LYS A 815 14.79 28.43 52.08
CA LYS A 815 15.63 29.64 52.07
C LYS A 815 15.44 30.51 50.82
N GLN A 816 14.57 30.12 49.89
CA GLN A 816 14.36 30.90 48.67
C GLN A 816 13.63 32.22 48.96
N PRO A 817 14.16 33.38 48.50
CA PRO A 817 13.56 34.68 48.78
C PRO A 817 12.10 34.78 48.33
N LEU A 818 11.79 34.22 47.15
CA LEU A 818 10.44 34.22 46.60
C LEU A 818 9.47 33.35 47.41
N PHE A 819 9.92 32.22 47.95
CA PHE A 819 9.12 31.39 48.85
C PHE A 819 8.84 32.12 50.16
N LEU A 820 9.87 32.74 50.76
CA LEU A 820 9.74 33.52 51.98
C LEU A 820 8.77 34.70 51.80
N ALA A 821 8.80 35.36 50.63
CA ALA A 821 7.88 36.44 50.28
C ALA A 821 6.42 35.99 50.22
N TRP A 822 6.13 34.86 49.55
CA TRP A 822 4.76 34.35 49.42
C TRP A 822 4.26 33.59 50.65
N LYS A 823 5.16 33.03 51.47
CA LYS A 823 4.81 32.38 52.75
C LYS A 823 4.11 33.34 53.72
N ALA A 824 4.44 34.63 53.68
CA ALA A 824 3.77 35.65 54.48
C ALA A 824 2.37 36.05 53.95
N ALA A 825 2.01 35.63 52.73
CA ALA A 825 0.77 36.03 52.04
C ALA A 825 0.12 34.85 51.28
N ILE A 826 0.04 33.66 51.92
CA ILE A 826 -0.55 32.44 51.33
C ILE A 826 -1.96 32.66 50.75
N PRO A 827 -2.89 33.39 51.40
CA PRO A 827 -4.21 33.65 50.82
C PRO A 827 -4.15 34.48 49.53
N ALA A 828 -3.21 35.43 49.44
CA ALA A 828 -3.00 36.22 48.22
C ALA A 828 -2.39 35.36 47.10
N CYS A 829 -1.50 34.43 47.44
CA CYS A 829 -0.96 33.45 46.50
C CYS A 829 -2.06 32.54 45.94
N PHE A 830 -2.94 32.02 46.80
CA PHE A 830 -4.09 31.24 46.37
C PHE A 830 -5.01 32.04 45.44
N LYS A 831 -5.32 33.29 45.80
CA LYS A 831 -6.15 34.19 44.96
C LYS A 831 -5.48 34.47 43.61
N LYS A 832 -4.16 34.69 43.59
CA LYS A 832 -3.36 34.86 42.34
C LYS A 832 -3.45 33.60 41.47
N GLY A 833 -3.25 32.42 42.06
CA GLY A 833 -3.33 31.14 41.35
C GLY A 833 -4.73 30.81 40.84
N MET A 834 -5.79 31.18 41.56
CA MET A 834 -7.17 31.03 41.09
C MET A 834 -7.48 31.94 39.88
N VAL A 835 -6.92 33.15 39.86
CA VAL A 835 -7.08 34.08 38.74
C VAL A 835 -6.30 33.60 37.51
N SER A 836 -5.08 33.08 37.68
CA SER A 836 -4.32 32.48 36.56
C SER A 836 -5.01 31.24 35.98
N ALA A 837 -5.67 30.45 36.83
CA ALA A 837 -6.44 29.27 36.43
C ALA A 837 -7.68 29.58 35.56
N ALA A 838 -8.30 30.76 35.73
CA ALA A 838 -9.58 31.10 35.11
C ALA A 838 -9.49 31.57 33.65
N ALA A 839 -8.33 32.08 33.21
CA ALA A 839 -8.18 32.65 31.86
C ALA A 839 -7.79 31.60 30.80
N THR A 840 -6.64 30.92 30.96
CA THR A 840 -6.16 29.91 29.99
C THR A 840 -5.26 28.81 30.58
N GLY A 841 -4.96 28.83 31.88
CA GLY A 841 -3.94 28.00 32.54
C GLY A 841 -2.62 28.74 32.76
N ASP A 842 -1.75 28.19 33.60
CA ASP A 842 -0.40 28.69 33.87
C ASP A 842 0.51 28.50 32.64
N VAL A 843 1.43 29.44 32.40
CA VAL A 843 2.44 29.36 31.34
C VAL A 843 3.78 28.93 31.97
N PRO A 844 4.27 27.71 31.72
CA PRO A 844 5.54 27.28 32.27
C PRO A 844 6.71 28.03 31.60
N ALA A 845 7.79 28.23 32.36
CA ALA A 845 9.00 28.83 31.83
C ALA A 845 9.65 27.93 30.75
N ALA A 846 10.15 28.55 29.69
CA ALA A 846 10.83 27.85 28.59
C ALA A 846 12.26 27.48 29.00
N PHE A 847 12.61 26.20 28.90
CA PHE A 847 13.97 25.70 29.10
C PHE A 847 14.44 24.97 27.83
N GLY A 848 15.73 25.14 27.51
CA GLY A 848 16.37 24.63 26.30
C GLY A 848 16.31 23.09 26.14
N PRO A 849 16.92 22.52 25.09
CA PRO A 849 16.91 21.08 24.89
C PRO A 849 17.51 20.36 26.10
N GLY A 850 16.75 19.43 26.68
CA GLY A 850 17.19 18.67 27.85
C GLY A 850 18.46 17.87 27.55
N SER A 851 19.36 17.78 28.52
CA SER A 851 20.56 16.96 28.45
C SER A 851 20.20 15.48 28.17
N PRO A 852 21.01 14.74 27.38
CA PRO A 852 20.79 13.30 27.16
C PRO A 852 21.00 12.44 28.41
N GLY A 853 21.48 13.04 29.53
CA GLY A 853 21.70 12.34 30.80
C GLY A 853 20.43 11.93 31.54
N CYS A 854 20.62 11.05 32.53
CA CYS A 854 19.63 10.60 33.51
C CYS A 854 19.74 11.44 34.80
N GLY A 855 18.70 11.42 35.64
CA GLY A 855 18.78 11.92 37.01
C GLY A 855 19.81 11.13 37.83
N PHE A 856 20.48 11.81 38.77
CA PHE A 856 21.51 11.24 39.63
C PHE A 856 21.30 11.66 41.09
N PRO A 857 21.78 10.90 42.09
CA PRO A 857 21.64 11.28 43.50
C PRO A 857 22.20 12.68 43.80
N LEU A 858 21.35 13.58 44.31
CA LEU A 858 21.74 14.92 44.74
C LEU A 858 22.15 14.90 46.22
N LYS A 859 23.31 14.31 46.51
CA LYS A 859 23.87 14.28 47.87
C LYS A 859 24.47 15.64 48.24
N GLY A 860 24.10 16.21 49.38
CA GLY A 860 24.71 17.43 49.94
C GLY A 860 24.28 18.77 49.33
N LEU A 861 23.26 18.78 48.44
CA LEU A 861 22.72 20.02 47.88
C LEU A 861 21.72 20.66 48.86
N ASN A 862 22.20 21.61 49.67
CA ASN A 862 21.40 22.26 50.72
C ASN A 862 20.45 23.36 50.22
N MET A 863 20.52 23.75 48.95
CA MET A 863 19.66 24.76 48.33
C MET A 863 19.52 24.48 46.82
N PHE A 864 18.29 24.49 46.32
CA PHE A 864 18.06 24.38 44.87
C PHE A 864 18.16 25.76 44.18
N PRO A 865 18.49 25.78 42.88
CA PRO A 865 18.37 27.01 42.09
C PRO A 865 16.95 27.59 42.17
N PRO A 866 16.83 28.94 42.13
CA PRO A 866 15.53 29.62 42.15
C PRO A 866 14.69 29.20 40.94
N THR A 867 13.40 28.97 41.16
CA THR A 867 12.47 28.66 40.07
C THR A 867 12.07 29.92 39.30
N THR A 868 12.00 29.78 37.99
CA THR A 868 11.44 30.81 37.09
C THR A 868 9.96 30.60 36.80
N ALA A 869 9.37 29.51 37.30
CA ALA A 869 7.95 29.24 37.18
C ALA A 869 7.16 30.05 38.23
N ASP A 870 5.90 30.37 37.91
CA ASP A 870 5.07 31.09 38.86
C ASP A 870 4.78 30.20 40.08
N ILE A 871 5.04 30.72 41.28
CA ILE A 871 4.92 29.97 42.55
C ILE A 871 3.46 29.69 42.87
N CYS A 872 2.59 30.62 42.49
CA CYS A 872 1.17 30.61 42.76
C CYS A 872 0.41 30.18 41.51
N GLY A 873 0.19 28.88 41.35
CA GLY A 873 -0.52 28.31 40.21
C GLY A 873 -1.91 27.82 40.57
N GLY A 874 -2.72 27.49 39.55
CA GLY A 874 -4.09 27.02 39.76
C GLY A 874 -4.23 25.62 40.41
N TRP A 875 -3.13 24.90 40.60
CA TRP A 875 -3.07 23.61 41.31
C TRP A 875 -2.53 23.73 42.74
N GLY A 876 -2.17 24.93 43.18
CA GLY A 876 -1.57 25.19 44.50
C GLY A 876 -0.18 25.80 44.42
N VAL A 877 0.51 25.82 45.55
CA VAL A 877 1.83 26.46 45.71
C VAL A 877 2.94 25.51 45.25
N LEU A 878 3.73 25.93 44.26
CA LEU A 878 4.81 25.14 43.68
C LEU A 878 5.94 24.88 44.70
N LEU A 879 6.29 25.87 45.53
CA LEU A 879 7.33 25.76 46.55
C LEU A 879 6.76 25.47 47.94
N PRO A 880 7.47 24.73 48.81
CA PRO A 880 8.72 24.03 48.52
C PRO A 880 8.48 22.80 47.60
N ARG A 881 9.47 22.39 46.80
CA ARG A 881 9.42 21.20 45.96
C ARG A 881 9.61 19.95 46.82
N THR A 882 8.52 19.55 47.46
CA THR A 882 8.41 18.36 48.33
C THR A 882 7.30 17.44 47.85
N GLY A 883 7.41 16.15 48.20
CA GLY A 883 6.35 15.16 48.03
C GLY A 883 5.16 15.35 48.96
N PHE A 884 5.29 16.18 50.01
CA PHE A 884 4.21 16.51 50.93
C PHE A 884 3.29 17.58 50.34
N VAL A 885 2.03 17.23 50.13
CA VAL A 885 1.04 18.07 49.44
C VAL A 885 -0.26 18.11 50.23
N GLU A 886 -0.78 19.31 50.43
CA GLU A 886 -2.13 19.55 50.93
C GLU A 886 -3.05 19.87 49.74
N SER A 887 -4.14 19.13 49.60
CA SER A 887 -5.12 19.36 48.54
C SER A 887 -6.49 18.83 48.93
N SER A 888 -7.54 19.39 48.32
CA SER A 888 -8.92 18.94 48.50
C SER A 888 -9.22 17.60 47.83
N SER A 889 -8.37 17.15 46.90
CA SER A 889 -8.48 15.83 46.25
C SER A 889 -7.13 15.16 46.09
N THR A 890 -7.10 13.83 46.17
CA THR A 890 -5.96 12.95 45.87
C THR A 890 -5.36 13.23 44.49
N MET A 891 -6.20 13.42 43.48
CA MET A 891 -5.80 13.76 42.11
C MET A 891 -5.14 15.14 42.03
N GLY A 892 -5.70 16.15 42.70
CA GLY A 892 -5.09 17.48 42.80
C GLY A 892 -3.74 17.44 43.51
N ALA A 893 -3.64 16.64 44.57
CA ALA A 893 -2.38 16.44 45.28
C ALA A 893 -1.31 15.76 44.41
N ALA A 894 -1.70 14.73 43.65
CA ALA A 894 -0.82 14.03 42.72
C ALA A 894 -0.33 14.94 41.56
N LEU A 895 -1.21 15.79 41.01
CA LEU A 895 -0.84 16.78 39.99
C LEU A 895 0.17 17.80 40.51
N LEU A 896 0.01 18.28 41.75
CA LEU A 896 0.97 19.20 42.35
C LEU A 896 2.33 18.54 42.60
N ALA A 897 2.34 17.29 43.10
CA ALA A 897 3.56 16.51 43.23
C ALA A 897 4.25 16.29 41.88
N ALA A 898 3.48 16.00 40.82
CA ALA A 898 3.99 15.89 39.45
C ALA A 898 4.62 17.19 38.95
N LYS A 899 3.97 18.34 39.19
CA LYS A 899 4.51 19.67 38.82
C LYS A 899 5.82 19.99 39.55
N ARG A 900 5.93 19.61 40.83
CA ARG A 900 7.16 19.80 41.62
C ARG A 900 8.33 18.99 41.09
N ILE A 901 8.16 17.70 40.81
CA ILE A 901 9.26 16.88 40.27
C ILE A 901 9.64 17.31 38.84
N LYS A 902 8.67 17.75 38.03
CA LYS A 902 8.93 18.33 36.71
C LYS A 902 9.84 19.55 36.81
N SER A 903 9.54 20.47 37.74
CA SER A 903 10.40 21.65 37.99
C SER A 903 11.82 21.24 38.36
N ILE A 904 12.00 20.20 39.19
CA ILE A 904 13.34 19.69 39.51
C ILE A 904 14.02 19.10 38.25
N ALA A 905 13.31 18.29 37.46
CA ALA A 905 13.84 17.70 36.23
C ALA A 905 14.30 18.76 35.21
N SER A 906 13.54 19.85 35.06
CA SER A 906 13.85 20.92 34.11
C SER A 906 14.86 21.94 34.62
N GLU A 907 14.76 22.37 35.88
CA GLU A 907 15.54 23.49 36.41
C GLU A 907 16.83 23.02 37.10
N VAL A 908 16.79 21.88 37.80
CA VAL A 908 17.92 21.37 38.59
C VAL A 908 18.73 20.39 37.76
N TYR A 909 18.11 19.30 37.29
CA TYR A 909 18.81 18.30 36.48
C TYR A 909 19.03 18.75 35.04
N LYS A 910 18.18 19.63 34.51
CA LYS A 910 18.17 20.07 33.10
C LYS A 910 18.10 18.90 32.11
N THR A 911 17.50 17.79 32.53
CA THR A 911 17.34 16.54 31.76
C THR A 911 16.04 16.55 30.97
N MET A 912 15.02 17.25 31.47
CA MET A 912 13.73 17.44 30.83
C MET A 912 13.59 18.87 30.28
N PRO A 913 13.25 19.07 29.00
CA PRO A 913 12.94 20.41 28.48
C PRO A 913 11.54 20.86 28.92
N SER A 914 11.30 22.17 28.87
CA SER A 914 10.01 22.77 29.19
C SER A 914 9.65 23.82 28.15
N SER A 915 8.38 23.86 27.74
CA SER A 915 7.86 24.82 26.76
C SER A 915 6.53 25.45 27.21
N PRO A 916 6.32 26.76 26.94
CA PRO A 916 5.12 27.50 27.35
C PRO A 916 3.77 26.94 26.88
N ASP A 917 3.76 26.15 25.80
CA ASP A 917 2.55 25.60 25.18
C ASP A 917 2.37 24.12 25.49
N GLU A 918 2.80 23.66 26.67
CA GLU A 918 2.60 22.27 27.09
C GLU A 918 1.15 21.97 27.49
N LYS A 919 0.76 20.72 27.23
CA LYS A 919 -0.51 20.17 27.73
C LYS A 919 -0.25 18.94 28.57
N TRP A 920 -1.19 18.65 29.46
CA TRP A 920 -1.16 17.51 30.36
C TRP A 920 -2.38 16.63 30.10
N SER A 921 -2.22 15.33 30.30
CA SER A 921 -3.33 14.37 30.34
C SER A 921 -3.06 13.28 31.37
N LEU A 922 -4.12 12.79 32.02
CA LEU A 922 -4.07 11.57 32.83
C LEU A 922 -4.14 10.35 31.91
N VAL A 923 -3.23 9.40 32.08
CA VAL A 923 -3.19 8.12 31.33
C VAL A 923 -3.70 6.97 32.20
N TYR A 924 -3.37 6.98 33.50
CA TYR A 924 -3.81 6.01 34.50
C TYR A 924 -4.12 6.73 35.82
N PRO A 925 -5.22 6.41 36.54
CA PRO A 925 -6.11 5.24 36.42
C PRO A 925 -7.22 5.35 35.37
N ASN A 926 -7.52 6.55 34.89
CA ASN A 926 -8.49 6.77 33.81
C ASN A 926 -7.88 7.74 32.79
N SER A 927 -8.25 7.60 31.52
CA SER A 927 -7.77 8.50 30.47
C SER A 927 -8.54 9.82 30.50
N SER A 928 -7.85 10.95 30.68
CA SER A 928 -8.46 12.28 30.58
C SER A 928 -8.28 12.90 29.20
N SER A 929 -9.11 13.89 28.89
CA SER A 929 -8.82 14.86 27.81
C SER A 929 -7.65 15.76 28.20
N CYS A 930 -6.96 16.34 27.21
CA CYS A 930 -5.85 17.24 27.50
C CYS A 930 -6.31 18.57 28.13
N PHE A 931 -5.50 19.04 29.07
CA PHE A 931 -5.68 20.31 29.77
C PHE A 931 -4.33 21.07 29.82
N ARG A 932 -4.40 22.38 30.04
CA ARG A 932 -3.20 23.21 30.26
C ARG A 932 -2.80 23.16 31.74
N GLU A 933 -1.52 23.45 31.98
CA GLU A 933 -0.98 23.55 33.33
C GLU A 933 -1.80 24.54 34.16
N GLY A 934 -2.03 24.27 35.45
CA GLY A 934 -2.74 25.19 36.35
C GLY A 934 -4.23 25.43 36.06
N LYS A 935 -4.91 24.64 35.21
CA LYS A 935 -6.38 24.72 35.07
C LYS A 935 -7.11 24.30 36.36
N SER A 936 -8.31 24.84 36.58
CA SER A 936 -9.08 24.54 37.79
C SER A 936 -9.37 23.03 37.95
N LEU A 937 -9.21 22.51 39.18
CA LEU A 937 -9.40 21.08 39.48
C LEU A 937 -10.81 20.61 39.13
N GLY A 938 -11.84 21.43 39.36
CA GLY A 938 -13.21 21.12 38.97
C GLY A 938 -13.41 20.94 37.45
N GLU A 939 -12.75 21.77 36.61
CA GLU A 939 -12.78 21.57 35.16
C GLU A 939 -12.07 20.26 34.78
N ILE A 940 -10.94 19.96 35.41
CA ILE A 940 -10.15 18.77 35.10
C ILE A 940 -10.93 17.49 35.48
N GLU A 941 -11.46 17.42 36.69
CA GLU A 941 -12.14 16.24 37.22
C GLU A 941 -13.50 15.99 36.54
N VAL A 942 -14.28 17.06 36.28
CA VAL A 942 -15.64 16.97 35.75
C VAL A 942 -15.67 17.02 34.22
N ILE A 943 -15.05 18.04 33.61
CA ILE A 943 -15.15 18.29 32.16
C ILE A 943 -14.11 17.49 31.39
N LYS A 944 -12.88 17.39 31.90
CA LYS A 944 -11.79 16.66 31.22
C LYS A 944 -11.71 15.19 31.60
N GLN A 945 -12.57 14.72 32.51
CA GLN A 945 -12.59 13.34 33.03
C GLN A 945 -11.29 12.90 33.70
N GLY A 946 -10.48 13.84 34.20
CA GLY A 946 -9.30 13.58 35.02
C GLY A 946 -9.69 13.21 36.44
N ASN A 947 -10.45 12.13 36.59
CA ASN A 947 -10.94 11.64 37.87
C ASN A 947 -10.52 10.18 38.10
N GLU A 948 -10.82 9.68 39.29
CA GLU A 948 -10.37 8.37 39.73
C GLU A 948 -11.37 7.23 39.44
N ARG A 949 -12.39 7.45 38.59
CA ARG A 949 -13.43 6.43 38.33
C ARG A 949 -12.88 5.09 37.88
N GLY A 950 -11.78 5.07 37.11
CA GLY A 950 -11.11 3.85 36.68
C GLY A 950 -10.58 3.00 37.84
N ARG A 951 -10.39 3.58 39.03
CA ARG A 951 -9.97 2.85 40.24
C ARG A 951 -11.05 1.96 40.82
N LEU A 952 -12.34 2.21 40.52
CA LEU A 952 -13.43 1.35 40.99
C LEU A 952 -13.43 -0.04 40.31
N LEU A 953 -12.63 -0.23 39.25
CA LEU A 953 -12.52 -1.47 38.47
C LEU A 953 -11.12 -2.13 38.57
N GLY A 954 -10.13 -1.48 39.16
CA GLY A 954 -8.72 -1.91 39.18
C GLY A 954 -8.19 -2.21 40.59
N LYS A 955 -7.11 -3.00 40.69
CA LYS A 955 -6.51 -3.44 41.98
C LYS A 955 -5.41 -2.52 42.54
N ASP A 956 -4.93 -1.52 41.80
CA ASP A 956 -3.87 -0.61 42.28
C ASP A 956 -4.41 0.82 42.46
N HIS A 957 -4.59 1.20 43.73
CA HIS A 957 -5.14 2.49 44.16
C HIS A 957 -4.06 3.53 44.49
N GLN A 958 -2.77 3.19 44.32
CA GLN A 958 -1.65 3.97 44.89
C GLN A 958 -0.80 4.70 43.84
N THR A 959 -1.18 4.65 42.56
CA THR A 959 -0.38 5.16 41.42
C THR A 959 -1.18 6.03 40.46
N PHE A 960 -0.53 7.07 39.93
CA PHE A 960 -1.01 7.93 38.85
C PHE A 960 0.05 8.02 37.75
N LEU A 961 -0.39 8.08 36.50
CA LEU A 961 0.48 8.30 35.35
C LEU A 961 -0.04 9.47 34.53
N PHE A 962 0.76 10.53 34.43
CA PHE A 962 0.48 11.72 33.63
C PHE A 962 1.35 11.74 32.38
N ALA A 963 0.84 12.27 31.28
CA ALA A 963 1.60 12.54 30.07
C ALA A 963 1.65 14.04 29.80
N ILE A 964 2.84 14.54 29.48
CA ILE A 964 3.09 15.92 29.05
C ILE A 964 3.27 15.92 27.54
N TRP A 965 2.51 16.79 26.88
CA TRP A 965 2.45 16.93 25.44
C TRP A 965 3.09 18.23 25.01
N LYS A 966 3.97 18.15 24.02
CA LYS A 966 4.67 19.30 23.46
C LYS A 966 4.22 19.57 22.03
N ARG A 967 4.00 20.84 21.70
CA ARG A 967 3.73 21.27 20.32
C ARG A 967 5.03 21.25 19.50
N VAL A 968 4.92 20.75 18.27
CA VAL A 968 5.93 20.89 17.21
C VAL A 968 5.29 21.51 15.99
N SER A 969 6.06 22.35 15.30
CA SER A 969 5.66 22.94 14.03
C SER A 969 6.81 22.92 13.02
N CYS A 970 6.48 22.74 11.75
CA CYS A 970 7.45 22.71 10.66
C CYS A 970 6.77 23.04 9.32
N CYS A 971 7.55 23.59 8.39
CA CYS A 971 7.10 23.85 7.01
C CYS A 971 7.72 22.80 6.08
N LYS A 972 6.87 22.05 5.36
CA LYS A 972 7.25 20.93 4.47
C LYS A 972 6.49 21.01 3.15
N ASP A 973 6.98 20.30 2.14
CA ASP A 973 6.40 20.31 0.79
C ASP A 973 4.91 19.87 0.81
N VAL A 974 4.07 20.33 -0.11
CA VAL A 974 2.62 20.07 -0.09
C VAL A 974 2.29 18.57 -0.11
N GLN A 975 3.17 17.74 -0.67
CA GLN A 975 3.04 16.28 -0.63
C GLN A 975 3.03 15.71 0.81
N SER A 976 3.64 16.40 1.79
CA SER A 976 3.68 15.94 3.18
C SER A 976 2.33 15.98 3.87
N VAL A 977 1.33 16.67 3.32
CA VAL A 977 -0.05 16.66 3.84
C VAL A 977 -0.63 15.25 3.79
N ALA A 978 -0.55 14.60 2.63
CA ALA A 978 -1.07 13.25 2.45
C ALA A 978 -0.29 12.23 3.30
N THR A 979 1.04 12.36 3.39
CA THR A 979 1.86 11.46 4.20
C THR A 979 1.59 11.65 5.69
N THR A 980 1.38 12.87 6.17
CA THR A 980 1.13 13.16 7.58
C THR A 980 -0.23 12.64 8.05
N GLU A 981 -1.28 12.78 7.23
CA GLU A 981 -2.60 12.19 7.53
C GLU A 981 -2.54 10.66 7.52
N ALA A 982 -1.81 10.06 6.57
CA ALA A 982 -1.60 8.61 6.55
C ALA A 982 -0.83 8.14 7.79
N SER A 983 0.23 8.85 8.19
CA SER A 983 1.03 8.55 9.39
C SER A 983 0.22 8.69 10.68
N LYS A 984 -0.69 9.66 10.77
CA LYS A 984 -1.61 9.83 11.91
C LYS A 984 -2.56 8.64 12.06
N VAL A 985 -3.16 8.16 10.97
CA VAL A 985 -4.02 6.96 10.99
C VAL A 985 -3.20 5.71 11.30
N ALA A 986 -1.98 5.62 10.75
CA ALA A 986 -1.06 4.52 11.02
C ALA A 986 -0.61 4.48 12.49
N LEU A 987 -0.36 5.63 13.12
CA LEU A 987 0.03 5.73 14.53
C LEU A 987 -1.06 5.15 15.46
N VAL A 988 -2.32 5.50 15.22
CA VAL A 988 -3.46 4.94 15.98
C VAL A 988 -3.57 3.43 15.73
N SER A 989 -3.45 2.99 14.48
CA SER A 989 -3.57 1.58 14.09
C SER A 989 -2.42 0.72 14.64
N MET A 990 -1.20 1.25 14.67
CA MET A 990 -0.02 0.59 15.24
C MET A 990 -0.23 0.30 16.72
N CYS A 991 -0.78 1.27 17.45
CA CYS A 991 -1.04 1.11 18.87
C CYS A 991 -2.27 0.24 19.17
N GLN A 992 -3.21 0.07 18.24
CA GLN A 992 -4.31 -0.89 18.37
C GLN A 992 -3.84 -2.36 18.28
N GLY A 993 -2.68 -2.64 17.67
CA GLY A 993 -2.13 -4.00 17.51
C GLY A 993 -1.15 -4.46 18.59
N ALA A 994 -0.88 -3.62 19.60
CA ALA A 994 0.05 -3.88 20.71
C ALA A 994 -0.65 -4.41 21.97
N GLU A 995 -1.56 -5.38 21.79
CA GLU A 995 -2.13 -6.23 22.86
C GLU A 995 -1.73 -7.69 22.67
#